data_AF-A0A7X9DU45-F1
#
_entry.id   AF-A0A7X9DU45-F1
#
_cell.length_a   1.000
_cell.length_b   1.000
_cell.length_c   1.000
_cell.angle_alpha   90.00
_cell.angle_beta   90.00
_cell.angle_gamma   90.00
#
_symmetry.space_group_name_H-M   'P 1'
#
loop_
_entity.id
_entity.type
_entity.pdbx_description
1 polymer ?
#
loop_
_entity_poly.entity_id
_entity_poly.type
_entity_poly.pdbx_seq_one_letter_code
_entity_poly.pdbx_strand_id
1 'polypeptide(L)'
;MRNAAFSGLALMALLAIGCQNYTPVLLGDVDRDGKITQKDLDAIKSLIASVGYQKEADLNGDGKVDAADQAELERMLCVKNGGQITQSGACCVVAGNGTVCCDPEFDGQFSECQPPDIICQTIADCSALNCPAYCGADGKCHCQGMCGQDEDCIFLNCPARCNEFSRCECKVPCAQDAECAFIEHCPSVCDEARGFCVCGDDCLPEGSEFATGDPTGMCCPGTLPIPFEAWWEGACYPLNRANYACAKCGNGVCGPGENPCNCVQDCPECQSGETREFTCPSGKKVPWCTCENGAFHCIKTPEAQCTTECRGLGEHFTVDSENPNNPANFCCADLERVADCTPVLTPDGRLDCSCPRCLCFVCVEAGDQSCGLGENFCNSPQDCPVPECKPGERVACACQNQYVIQPDCFECGEDGKWHEILYYADPCDCRNWPHCTASQFCDTQTGVCRPLAGCEPGATRSCDCDNLYQEQPECYRCNSSGEWEQILWEFDPCLCTHGPPCAEGLVCDPTSDKCEPDCRLDHCAQVKDEIACLSMSSCWPGYVGLCNCSCPGSNGYENGGCEGCPRECFQFAACIGGYSCWAGEICDSASGICQTSGTCLRAGETYESFDTQNRCCPGLEPISEARADNAGCAFPNCPCYVCSDCGNGTCESAWENRCNCAEDCVGFQTCRAANCRNVARSYFVTGDCSGIPSGTTVYLPVRQEGCALTFTDVLTTVLGEKACLDTDVVFTEKGCTGWVHPIGASITISFTCPVSDPSPAIRTCQVMLDDGID
;
A
#
# COMPACT_ATOMS: atom_id res chain seq x y z
N MET A 1 -22.66 97.48 8.07
CA MET A 1 -23.82 97.18 8.94
C MET A 1 -24.65 96.11 8.27
N ARG A 2 -24.82 94.96 8.95
CA ARG A 2 -25.86 93.92 8.81
C ARG A 2 -26.32 93.59 7.39
N ASN A 3 -25.88 92.45 6.83
CA ASN A 3 -26.61 91.54 5.90
C ASN A 3 -25.69 90.73 4.98
N ALA A 4 -24.72 89.97 5.51
CA ALA A 4 -23.89 89.08 4.67
C ALA A 4 -23.45 87.77 5.34
N ALA A 5 -24.06 87.37 6.47
CA ALA A 5 -23.60 86.21 7.24
C ALA A 5 -24.65 85.08 7.41
N PHE A 6 -25.82 85.18 6.76
CA PHE A 6 -26.92 84.22 6.99
C PHE A 6 -27.24 83.30 5.79
N SER A 7 -26.51 83.37 4.68
CA SER A 7 -26.79 82.56 3.48
C SER A 7 -25.81 81.40 3.26
N GLY A 8 -24.75 81.26 4.07
CA GLY A 8 -23.73 80.22 3.90
C GLY A 8 -24.01 78.91 4.67
N LEU A 9 -24.86 78.94 5.69
CA LEU A 9 -25.09 77.78 6.58
C LEU A 9 -26.35 76.96 6.21
N ALA A 10 -27.22 77.47 5.35
CA ALA A 10 -28.40 76.73 4.86
C ALA A 10 -28.07 75.83 3.64
N LEU A 11 -26.97 76.08 2.93
CA LEU A 11 -26.61 75.30 1.74
C LEU A 11 -25.78 74.04 2.05
N MET A 12 -25.08 74.00 3.20
CA MET A 12 -24.35 72.82 3.67
C MET A 12 -25.24 71.79 4.39
N ALA A 13 -26.41 72.19 4.88
CA ALA A 13 -27.38 71.27 5.51
C ALA A 13 -28.25 70.50 4.50
N LEU A 14 -28.24 70.88 3.22
CA LEU A 14 -28.99 70.22 2.14
C LEU A 14 -28.17 69.15 1.37
N LEU A 15 -26.86 69.06 1.58
CA LEU A 15 -26.00 68.01 1.00
C LEU A 15 -25.80 66.81 1.93
N ALA A 16 -26.35 66.84 3.14
CA ALA A 16 -26.31 65.74 4.11
C ALA A 16 -27.63 64.93 4.18
N ILE A 17 -28.57 65.17 3.25
CA ILE A 17 -29.79 64.38 3.14
C ILE A 17 -29.62 63.41 1.97
N GLY A 18 -29.34 62.16 2.32
CA GLY A 18 -29.81 61.02 1.52
C GLY A 18 -28.85 60.45 0.49
N CYS A 19 -27.65 60.03 0.90
CA CYS A 19 -27.20 58.72 0.42
C CYS A 19 -28.07 57.67 1.12
N GLN A 20 -29.34 57.54 0.72
CA GLN A 20 -30.09 56.33 1.02
C GLN A 20 -29.31 55.22 0.33
N ASN A 21 -28.69 54.34 1.11
CA ASN A 21 -28.01 53.16 0.62
C ASN A 21 -29.00 52.41 -0.27
N TYR A 22 -28.86 52.55 -1.58
CA TYR A 22 -29.56 51.72 -2.54
C TYR A 22 -28.94 50.33 -2.37
N THR A 23 -29.52 49.55 -1.46
CA THR A 23 -29.27 48.12 -1.40
C THR A 23 -29.96 47.58 -2.66
N PRO A 24 -29.21 47.09 -3.66
CA PRO A 24 -29.82 46.49 -4.82
C PRO A 24 -30.74 45.38 -4.32
N VAL A 25 -32.03 45.53 -4.59
CA VAL A 25 -33.03 44.57 -4.16
C VAL A 25 -32.77 43.28 -4.94
N LEU A 26 -32.46 42.21 -4.22
CA LEU A 26 -32.18 40.91 -4.82
C LEU A 26 -33.51 40.33 -5.33
N LEU A 27 -33.61 40.05 -6.63
CA LEU A 27 -34.81 39.43 -7.20
C LEU A 27 -35.00 38.04 -6.57
N GLY A 28 -36.18 37.74 -6.02
CA GLY A 28 -36.45 36.50 -5.27
C GLY A 28 -36.24 36.58 -3.75
N ASP A 29 -35.71 37.70 -3.22
CA ASP A 29 -35.63 37.99 -1.79
C ASP A 29 -36.92 38.71 -1.35
N VAL A 30 -37.97 37.92 -1.13
CA VAL A 30 -39.33 38.36 -0.85
C VAL A 30 -39.44 38.88 0.59
N ASP A 31 -38.67 38.33 1.54
CA ASP A 31 -38.68 38.79 2.94
C ASP A 31 -37.68 39.94 3.22
N ARG A 32 -36.80 40.26 2.26
CA ARG A 32 -35.82 41.36 2.26
C ARG A 32 -34.72 41.21 3.31
N ASP A 33 -34.35 39.98 3.65
CA ASP A 33 -33.24 39.70 4.55
C ASP A 33 -31.86 39.71 3.85
N GLY A 34 -31.84 39.86 2.53
CA GLY A 34 -30.66 39.87 1.69
C GLY A 34 -30.26 38.50 1.14
N LYS A 35 -31.07 37.46 1.34
CA LYS A 35 -30.78 36.08 0.92
C LYS A 35 -32.03 35.38 0.40
N ILE A 36 -31.93 34.77 -0.78
CA ILE A 36 -32.98 33.87 -1.29
C ILE A 36 -32.93 32.53 -0.53
N THR A 37 -33.91 32.23 0.31
CA THR A 37 -34.01 31.06 1.17
C THR A 37 -35.46 30.51 1.17
N GLN A 38 -35.69 29.42 1.90
CA GLN A 38 -37.04 28.86 2.08
C GLN A 38 -38.04 29.86 2.68
N LYS A 39 -37.56 30.86 3.45
CA LYS A 39 -38.42 31.92 4.00
C LYS A 39 -39.04 32.77 2.91
N ASP A 40 -38.35 32.99 1.80
CA ASP A 40 -38.89 33.70 0.65
C ASP A 40 -39.99 32.91 -0.03
N LEU A 41 -39.87 31.57 -0.05
CA LEU A 41 -40.91 30.68 -0.55
C LEU A 41 -42.17 30.72 0.32
N ASP A 42 -42.02 30.79 1.64
CA ASP A 42 -43.16 30.98 2.55
C ASP A 42 -43.77 32.38 2.42
N ALA A 43 -42.92 33.40 2.21
CA ALA A 43 -43.35 34.78 2.00
C ALA A 43 -44.13 34.93 0.69
N ILE A 44 -43.68 34.33 -0.43
CA ILE A 44 -44.39 34.39 -1.71
C ILE A 44 -45.74 33.65 -1.63
N LYS A 45 -45.80 32.48 -0.97
CA LYS A 45 -47.07 31.76 -0.72
C LYS A 45 -48.06 32.62 0.05
N SER A 46 -47.58 33.39 1.04
CA SER A 46 -48.39 34.32 1.81
C SER A 46 -48.88 35.52 0.97
N LEU A 47 -48.06 36.02 0.04
CA LEU A 47 -48.47 37.09 -0.90
C LEU A 47 -49.53 36.62 -1.88
N ILE A 48 -49.36 35.43 -2.46
CA ILE A 48 -50.33 34.80 -3.36
C ILE A 48 -51.68 34.63 -2.65
N ALA A 49 -51.68 34.16 -1.41
CA ALA A 49 -52.89 33.97 -0.62
C ALA A 49 -53.61 35.28 -0.25
N SER A 50 -52.87 36.38 -0.10
CA SER A 50 -53.41 37.69 0.29
C SER A 50 -53.76 38.62 -0.87
N VAL A 51 -53.53 38.18 -2.13
CA VAL A 51 -53.64 39.03 -3.33
C VAL A 51 -52.76 40.29 -3.22
N GLY A 52 -51.66 40.18 -2.48
CA GLY A 52 -50.69 41.25 -2.28
C GLY A 52 -49.73 41.35 -3.47
N TYR A 53 -49.31 42.57 -3.82
CA TYR A 53 -48.25 42.81 -4.81
C TYR A 53 -46.98 43.28 -4.12
N GLN A 54 -45.87 42.58 -4.38
CA GLN A 54 -44.53 43.05 -4.09
C GLN A 54 -43.69 42.87 -5.35
N LYS A 55 -42.97 43.92 -5.74
CA LYS A 55 -42.19 43.91 -6.99
C LYS A 55 -41.10 42.85 -6.98
N GLU A 56 -40.60 42.52 -5.79
CA GLU A 56 -39.57 41.50 -5.57
C GLU A 56 -40.07 40.07 -5.76
N ALA A 57 -41.39 39.88 -5.71
CA ALA A 57 -42.06 38.59 -5.83
C ALA A 57 -42.69 38.35 -7.22
N ASP A 58 -42.64 39.33 -8.13
CA ASP A 58 -43.04 39.22 -9.55
C ASP A 58 -41.80 38.81 -10.35
N LEU A 59 -41.47 37.52 -10.25
CA LEU A 59 -40.21 36.95 -10.75
C LEU A 59 -40.25 36.72 -12.26
N ASN A 60 -41.43 36.50 -12.83
CA ASN A 60 -41.59 36.34 -14.27
C ASN A 60 -41.85 37.69 -15.01
N GLY A 61 -42.12 38.77 -14.28
CA GLY A 61 -42.31 40.11 -14.82
C GLY A 61 -43.66 40.34 -15.51
N ASP A 62 -44.68 39.54 -15.23
CA ASP A 62 -46.01 39.64 -15.83
C ASP A 62 -46.92 40.67 -15.14
N GLY A 63 -46.44 41.28 -14.04
CA GLY A 63 -47.15 42.30 -13.28
C GLY A 63 -48.06 41.73 -12.19
N LYS A 64 -47.99 40.43 -11.90
CA LYS A 64 -48.72 39.76 -10.83
C LYS A 64 -47.75 38.99 -9.94
N VAL A 65 -48.25 38.57 -8.77
CA VAL A 65 -47.55 37.63 -7.89
C VAL A 65 -48.47 36.43 -7.76
N ASP A 66 -48.22 35.40 -8.55
CA ASP A 66 -49.05 34.20 -8.61
C ASP A 66 -48.23 32.90 -8.62
N ALA A 67 -48.88 31.78 -8.95
CA ALA A 67 -48.24 30.47 -8.93
C ALA A 67 -47.07 30.36 -9.92
N ALA A 68 -47.04 31.18 -10.98
CA ALA A 68 -45.93 31.20 -11.92
C ALA A 68 -44.67 31.82 -11.28
N ASP A 69 -44.83 32.80 -10.39
CA ASP A 69 -43.70 33.37 -9.65
C ASP A 69 -43.19 32.42 -8.56
N GLN A 70 -44.09 31.70 -7.89
CA GLN A 70 -43.69 30.65 -6.96
C GLN A 70 -42.82 29.58 -7.66
N ALA A 71 -43.23 29.13 -8.85
CA ALA A 71 -42.46 28.14 -9.62
C ALA A 71 -41.08 28.68 -10.05
N GLU A 72 -40.99 29.97 -10.37
CA GLU A 72 -39.71 30.60 -10.70
C GLU A 72 -38.81 30.73 -9.46
N LEU A 73 -39.38 31.01 -8.27
CA LEU A 73 -38.64 31.04 -7.01
C LEU A 73 -38.10 29.67 -6.62
N GLU A 74 -38.92 28.62 -6.75
CA GLU A 74 -38.53 27.23 -6.56
C GLU A 74 -37.36 26.86 -7.48
N ARG A 75 -37.40 27.30 -8.76
CA ARG A 75 -36.32 27.11 -9.73
C ARG A 75 -35.02 27.79 -9.28
N MET A 76 -35.12 29.02 -8.79
CA MET A 76 -33.96 29.78 -8.29
C MET A 76 -33.34 29.13 -7.05
N LEU A 77 -34.16 28.68 -6.10
CA LEU A 77 -33.70 27.94 -4.91
C LEU A 77 -33.01 26.63 -5.30
N CYS A 78 -33.60 25.89 -6.23
CA CYS A 78 -33.04 24.63 -6.68
C CYS A 78 -31.66 24.80 -7.32
N VAL A 79 -31.52 25.78 -8.23
CA VAL A 79 -30.23 26.08 -8.87
C VAL A 79 -29.20 26.57 -7.84
N LYS A 80 -29.62 27.38 -6.85
CA LYS A 80 -28.74 27.84 -5.77
C LYS A 80 -28.20 26.68 -4.93
N ASN A 81 -29.01 25.64 -4.72
CA ASN A 81 -28.63 24.41 -4.01
C ASN A 81 -27.90 23.39 -4.92
N GLY A 82 -27.58 23.77 -6.18
CA GLY A 82 -26.85 22.93 -7.12
C GLY A 82 -27.70 21.91 -7.90
N GLY A 83 -29.03 21.95 -7.74
CA GLY A 83 -29.96 21.01 -8.37
C GLY A 83 -30.64 21.51 -9.65
N GLN A 84 -31.43 20.64 -10.26
CA GLN A 84 -32.34 20.95 -11.37
C GLN A 84 -33.76 20.50 -11.04
N ILE A 85 -34.76 21.31 -11.41
CA ILE A 85 -36.18 20.93 -11.27
C ILE A 85 -36.52 19.87 -12.31
N THR A 86 -37.05 18.74 -11.86
CA THR A 86 -37.53 17.65 -12.72
C THR A 86 -38.92 17.93 -13.27
N GLN A 87 -39.40 17.10 -14.21
CA GLN A 87 -40.77 17.22 -14.73
C GLN A 87 -41.85 17.05 -13.65
N SER A 88 -41.53 16.41 -12.52
CA SER A 88 -42.46 16.28 -11.38
C SER A 88 -42.46 17.50 -10.45
N GLY A 89 -41.59 18.49 -10.70
CA GLY A 89 -41.46 19.69 -9.88
C GLY A 89 -40.50 19.55 -8.70
N ALA A 90 -39.84 18.39 -8.52
CA ALA A 90 -38.86 18.20 -7.44
C ALA A 90 -37.48 18.77 -7.82
N CYS A 91 -36.77 19.35 -6.86
CA CYS A 91 -35.38 19.75 -7.05
C CYS A 91 -34.46 18.55 -6.85
N CYS A 92 -33.66 18.16 -7.85
CA CYS A 92 -32.75 17.03 -7.71
C CYS A 92 -31.31 17.38 -8.09
N VAL A 93 -30.34 16.85 -7.33
CA VAL A 93 -28.90 16.91 -7.62
C VAL A 93 -28.40 15.54 -8.07
N VAL A 94 -27.42 15.53 -8.97
CA VAL A 94 -26.70 14.30 -9.35
C VAL A 94 -25.35 14.34 -8.63
N ALA A 95 -25.14 13.42 -7.70
CA ALA A 95 -23.87 13.27 -7.00
C ALA A 95 -22.78 12.74 -7.95
N GLY A 96 -21.50 12.92 -7.61
CA GLY A 96 -20.37 12.50 -8.43
C GLY A 96 -20.31 11.00 -8.75
N ASN A 97 -21.03 10.16 -7.99
CA ASN A 97 -21.18 8.72 -8.22
C ASN A 97 -22.40 8.36 -9.10
N GLY A 98 -23.10 9.35 -9.68
CA GLY A 98 -24.27 9.15 -10.52
C GLY A 98 -25.59 8.95 -9.78
N THR A 99 -25.61 8.99 -8.44
CA THR A 99 -26.86 8.93 -7.67
C THR A 99 -27.64 10.23 -7.77
N VAL A 100 -28.97 10.13 -7.88
CA VAL A 100 -29.87 11.29 -7.92
C VAL A 100 -30.49 11.45 -6.54
N CYS A 101 -30.29 12.62 -5.93
CA CYS A 101 -30.85 12.94 -4.62
C CYS A 101 -31.84 14.09 -4.82
N CYS A 102 -33.07 13.93 -4.34
CA CYS A 102 -34.14 14.92 -4.53
C CYS A 102 -34.53 15.56 -3.20
N ASP A 103 -34.71 16.88 -3.25
CA ASP A 103 -35.26 17.74 -2.21
C ASP A 103 -36.63 18.25 -2.71
N PRO A 104 -37.73 17.56 -2.35
CA PRO A 104 -39.07 17.99 -2.73
C PRO A 104 -39.58 19.18 -1.90
N GLU A 105 -38.92 19.54 -0.80
CA GLU A 105 -39.36 20.59 0.12
C GLU A 105 -38.62 21.92 -0.09
N PHE A 106 -37.55 21.91 -0.88
CA PHE A 106 -36.65 23.04 -1.17
C PHE A 106 -35.93 23.58 0.08
N ASP A 107 -35.79 22.74 1.13
CA ASP A 107 -35.19 23.11 2.41
C ASP A 107 -33.64 23.01 2.40
N GLY A 108 -33.06 22.49 1.32
CA GLY A 108 -31.63 22.25 1.17
C GLY A 108 -31.17 20.91 1.72
N GLN A 109 -32.09 20.04 2.17
CA GLN A 109 -31.82 18.67 2.60
C GLN A 109 -32.29 17.70 1.52
N PHE A 110 -31.33 17.15 0.77
CA PHE A 110 -31.63 16.10 -0.19
C PHE A 110 -31.87 14.77 0.54
N SER A 111 -33.06 14.20 0.39
CA SER A 111 -33.43 12.89 0.97
C SER A 111 -32.58 11.75 0.40
N GLU A 112 -32.45 10.64 1.16
CA GLU A 112 -31.60 9.47 0.84
C GLU A 112 -31.66 9.09 -0.65
N CYS A 113 -30.50 9.12 -1.29
CA CYS A 113 -30.38 8.99 -2.75
C CYS A 113 -30.81 7.58 -3.19
N GLN A 114 -32.03 7.45 -3.69
CA GLN A 114 -32.50 6.23 -4.34
C GLN A 114 -32.30 6.33 -5.86
N PRO A 115 -31.77 5.30 -6.54
CA PRO A 115 -31.79 5.27 -7.98
C PRO A 115 -33.26 5.31 -8.46
N PRO A 116 -33.60 6.15 -9.46
CA PRO A 116 -34.97 6.24 -9.93
C PRO A 116 -35.46 4.91 -10.52
N ASP A 117 -36.68 4.50 -10.17
CA ASP A 117 -37.36 3.33 -10.74
C ASP A 117 -37.71 3.59 -12.22
N ILE A 118 -36.76 3.30 -13.12
CA ILE A 118 -36.99 3.35 -14.57
C ILE A 118 -37.50 1.99 -15.03
N ILE A 119 -38.77 1.95 -15.43
CA ILE A 119 -39.41 0.76 -16.02
C ILE A 119 -38.96 0.62 -17.48
N CYS A 120 -38.47 -0.55 -17.87
CA CYS A 120 -37.95 -0.86 -19.19
C CYS A 120 -38.55 -2.14 -19.78
N GLN A 121 -38.57 -2.23 -21.10
CA GLN A 121 -38.85 -3.47 -21.83
C GLN A 121 -37.64 -3.93 -22.63
N THR A 122 -36.72 -3.01 -22.91
CA THR A 122 -35.51 -3.23 -23.69
C THR A 122 -34.34 -2.43 -23.09
N ILE A 123 -33.11 -2.80 -23.46
CA ILE A 123 -31.90 -2.05 -23.06
C ILE A 123 -31.95 -0.57 -23.50
N ALA A 124 -32.63 -0.26 -24.61
CA ALA A 124 -32.74 1.10 -25.12
C ALA A 124 -33.53 2.04 -24.18
N ASP A 125 -34.48 1.49 -23.42
CA ASP A 125 -35.29 2.25 -22.46
C ASP A 125 -34.45 2.74 -21.26
N CYS A 126 -33.26 2.16 -21.06
CA CYS A 126 -32.32 2.51 -19.99
C CYS A 126 -31.28 3.57 -20.37
N SER A 127 -31.38 4.14 -21.57
CA SER A 127 -30.45 5.16 -22.09
C SER A 127 -30.47 6.49 -21.33
N ALA A 128 -31.45 6.70 -20.44
CA ALA A 128 -31.50 7.85 -19.55
C ALA A 128 -30.58 7.72 -18.31
N LEU A 129 -30.07 6.51 -18.02
CA LEU A 129 -29.06 6.31 -16.98
C LEU A 129 -27.68 6.65 -17.55
N ASN A 130 -26.91 7.44 -16.82
CA ASN A 130 -25.56 7.86 -17.23
C ASN A 130 -24.50 6.77 -16.90
N CYS A 131 -24.83 5.52 -17.17
CA CYS A 131 -24.02 4.32 -16.92
C CYS A 131 -24.30 3.27 -18.02
N PRO A 132 -23.40 2.32 -18.29
CA PRO A 132 -23.75 1.13 -19.06
C PRO A 132 -24.88 0.40 -18.32
N ALA A 133 -26.08 0.29 -18.90
CA ALA A 133 -27.26 -0.24 -18.20
C ALA A 133 -27.92 -1.39 -18.97
N TYR A 134 -28.57 -2.31 -18.25
CA TYR A 134 -29.40 -3.37 -18.83
C TYR A 134 -30.81 -3.36 -18.25
N CYS A 135 -31.77 -3.89 -19.02
CA CYS A 135 -33.14 -4.08 -18.53
C CYS A 135 -33.24 -5.44 -17.82
N GLY A 136 -33.50 -5.41 -16.51
CA GLY A 136 -33.63 -6.60 -15.67
C GLY A 136 -34.91 -7.38 -15.98
N ALA A 137 -34.94 -8.64 -15.54
CA ALA A 137 -36.13 -9.49 -15.70
C ALA A 137 -37.35 -8.98 -14.89
N ASP A 138 -37.12 -8.07 -13.96
CA ASP A 138 -38.11 -7.30 -13.20
C ASP A 138 -38.70 -6.12 -14.00
N GLY A 139 -38.22 -5.89 -15.21
CA GLY A 139 -38.64 -4.76 -16.05
C GLY A 139 -38.11 -3.43 -15.54
N LYS A 140 -36.99 -3.40 -14.79
CA LYS A 140 -36.33 -2.18 -14.33
C LYS A 140 -34.93 -2.04 -14.92
N CYS A 141 -34.46 -0.80 -15.07
CA CYS A 141 -33.10 -0.54 -15.55
C CYS A 141 -32.06 -0.67 -14.43
N HIS A 142 -31.00 -1.43 -14.69
CA HIS A 142 -29.90 -1.68 -13.76
C HIS A 142 -28.57 -1.23 -14.38
N CYS A 143 -27.73 -0.51 -13.65
CA CYS A 143 -26.37 -0.18 -14.09
C CYS A 143 -25.47 -1.43 -14.03
N GLN A 144 -24.86 -1.78 -15.15
CA GLN A 144 -23.84 -2.80 -15.28
C GLN A 144 -22.54 -2.29 -14.62
N GLY A 145 -22.16 -2.88 -13.49
CA GLY A 145 -20.95 -2.54 -12.75
C GLY A 145 -21.15 -1.98 -11.33
N MET A 146 -22.38 -1.84 -10.84
CA MET A 146 -22.63 -1.33 -9.47
C MET A 146 -22.25 -2.28 -8.33
N CYS A 147 -21.88 -3.54 -8.61
CA CYS A 147 -21.27 -4.43 -7.62
C CYS A 147 -19.73 -4.37 -7.63
N GLY A 148 -19.12 -3.46 -8.40
CA GLY A 148 -17.67 -3.37 -8.59
C GLY A 148 -16.91 -2.48 -7.60
N GLN A 149 -17.57 -1.94 -6.56
CA GLN A 149 -16.93 -1.07 -5.56
C GLN A 149 -16.86 -1.64 -4.14
N ASP A 150 -17.45 -2.81 -3.87
CA ASP A 150 -17.10 -3.59 -2.69
C ASP A 150 -15.98 -4.56 -3.07
N GLU A 151 -14.79 -4.33 -2.52
CA GLU A 151 -13.60 -5.18 -2.74
C GLU A 151 -13.86 -6.66 -2.35
N ASP A 152 -14.89 -6.92 -1.55
CA ASP A 152 -15.27 -8.26 -1.07
C ASP A 152 -15.84 -9.18 -2.16
N CYS A 153 -16.44 -8.66 -3.23
CA CYS A 153 -17.08 -9.53 -4.24
C CYS A 153 -16.13 -9.95 -5.39
N ILE A 154 -14.91 -9.40 -5.48
CA ILE A 154 -13.90 -9.78 -6.47
C ILE A 154 -13.17 -11.09 -6.06
N PHE A 155 -13.13 -11.42 -4.76
CA PHE A 155 -12.42 -12.59 -4.24
C PHE A 155 -13.27 -13.85 -4.08
N LEU A 156 -14.59 -13.78 -4.31
CA LEU A 156 -15.48 -14.94 -4.18
C LEU A 156 -15.52 -15.74 -5.48
N ASN A 157 -14.94 -16.93 -5.45
CA ASN A 157 -14.89 -17.91 -6.56
C ASN A 157 -16.25 -18.62 -6.79
N CYS A 158 -17.36 -17.86 -6.79
CA CYS A 158 -18.73 -18.35 -6.93
C CYS A 158 -19.56 -17.42 -7.86
N PRO A 159 -20.61 -17.89 -8.54
CA PRO A 159 -21.54 -17.02 -9.26
C PRO A 159 -22.44 -16.25 -8.27
N ALA A 160 -22.00 -15.06 -7.82
CA ALA A 160 -22.76 -14.19 -6.92
C ALA A 160 -23.91 -13.47 -7.64
N ARG A 161 -25.03 -13.25 -6.93
CA ARG A 161 -26.11 -12.33 -7.36
C ARG A 161 -26.32 -11.26 -6.30
N CYS A 162 -26.65 -10.05 -6.74
CA CYS A 162 -27.07 -8.95 -5.87
C CYS A 162 -28.52 -9.19 -5.45
N ASN A 163 -28.79 -9.25 -4.14
CA ASN A 163 -30.16 -9.33 -3.64
C ASN A 163 -30.83 -7.94 -3.62
N GLU A 164 -32.10 -7.89 -3.22
CA GLU A 164 -32.90 -6.66 -3.14
C GLU A 164 -32.37 -5.61 -2.14
N PHE A 165 -31.33 -5.94 -1.37
CA PHE A 165 -30.66 -5.07 -0.39
C PHE A 165 -29.23 -4.70 -0.79
N SER A 166 -28.85 -4.91 -2.05
CA SER A 166 -27.49 -4.68 -2.57
C SER A 166 -26.39 -5.47 -1.86
N ARG A 167 -26.69 -6.65 -1.32
CA ARG A 167 -25.68 -7.57 -0.73
C ARG A 167 -25.39 -8.74 -1.67
N CYS A 168 -24.12 -9.17 -1.75
CA CYS A 168 -23.70 -10.34 -2.52
C CYS A 168 -24.19 -11.64 -1.85
N GLU A 169 -24.98 -12.45 -2.56
CA GLU A 169 -25.44 -13.76 -2.08
C GLU A 169 -24.81 -14.88 -2.93
N CYS A 170 -23.95 -15.72 -2.34
CA CYS A 170 -23.47 -16.97 -2.96
C CYS A 170 -24.52 -18.07 -2.78
N LYS A 171 -25.08 -18.60 -3.87
CA LYS A 171 -25.93 -19.79 -3.84
C LYS A 171 -25.12 -21.03 -4.19
N VAL A 172 -24.62 -21.72 -3.17
CA VAL A 172 -24.06 -23.09 -3.31
C VAL A 172 -25.08 -24.09 -2.78
N PRO A 173 -25.60 -25.03 -3.59
CA PRO A 173 -26.48 -26.09 -3.12
C PRO A 173 -25.70 -27.12 -2.28
N CYS A 174 -26.21 -27.51 -1.11
CA CYS A 174 -25.57 -28.51 -0.25
C CYS A 174 -25.61 -29.89 -0.97
N ALA A 175 -24.47 -30.37 -1.49
CA ALA A 175 -24.29 -31.77 -1.89
C ALA A 175 -23.58 -32.52 -0.74
N GLN A 176 -23.97 -33.77 -0.52
CA GLN A 176 -23.68 -34.59 0.65
C GLN A 176 -22.26 -34.44 1.26
N ASP A 177 -22.26 -34.16 2.56
CA ASP A 177 -21.25 -34.42 3.61
C ASP A 177 -19.86 -33.77 3.58
N ALA A 178 -19.53 -32.80 2.71
CA ALA A 178 -18.33 -31.98 2.91
C ALA A 178 -18.41 -30.58 2.28
N GLU A 179 -18.00 -29.58 3.09
CA GLU A 179 -17.61 -28.20 2.75
C GLU A 179 -18.72 -27.12 2.58
N CYS A 180 -19.25 -26.61 3.71
CA CYS A 180 -19.56 -25.16 3.87
C CYS A 180 -18.35 -24.43 4.55
N ALA A 181 -17.13 -24.98 4.45
CA ALA A 181 -15.96 -24.46 5.13
C ALA A 181 -15.16 -23.53 4.19
N PHE A 182 -14.78 -22.36 4.74
CA PHE A 182 -14.03 -21.26 4.12
C PHE A 182 -14.83 -20.27 3.25
N ILE A 183 -15.54 -19.37 3.94
CA ILE A 183 -15.72 -17.98 3.49
C ILE A 183 -15.10 -17.12 4.61
N GLU A 184 -13.97 -16.50 4.35
CA GLU A 184 -13.37 -15.52 5.25
C GLU A 184 -14.40 -14.39 5.45
N HIS A 185 -14.82 -14.14 6.70
CA HIS A 185 -15.88 -13.21 7.15
C HIS A 185 -17.34 -13.74 7.21
N CYS A 186 -17.63 -15.02 6.95
CA CYS A 186 -18.94 -15.58 7.33
C CYS A 186 -18.85 -17.09 7.69
N PRO A 187 -19.04 -17.48 8.97
CA PRO A 187 -19.24 -18.88 9.32
C PRO A 187 -20.64 -19.31 8.83
N SER A 188 -20.68 -20.00 7.70
CA SER A 188 -21.94 -20.47 7.10
C SER A 188 -22.37 -21.83 7.67
N VAL A 189 -23.68 -22.01 7.91
CA VAL A 189 -24.29 -23.27 8.39
C VAL A 189 -25.31 -23.75 7.34
N CYS A 190 -25.35 -25.05 7.02
CA CYS A 190 -26.35 -25.59 6.08
C CYS A 190 -27.73 -25.61 6.77
N ASP A 191 -28.66 -24.80 6.28
CA ASP A 191 -30.07 -24.82 6.70
C ASP A 191 -30.79 -25.93 5.91
N GLU A 192 -30.93 -27.11 6.53
CA GLU A 192 -31.56 -28.29 5.92
C GLU A 192 -33.00 -28.04 5.42
N ALA A 193 -33.72 -27.07 6.01
CA ALA A 193 -35.09 -26.76 5.59
C ALA A 193 -35.12 -26.00 4.26
N ARG A 194 -34.01 -25.34 3.92
CA ARG A 194 -33.89 -24.51 2.71
C ARG A 194 -32.99 -25.15 1.65
N GLY A 195 -32.04 -26.00 2.05
CA GLY A 195 -31.16 -26.73 1.13
C GLY A 195 -29.96 -25.92 0.61
N PHE A 196 -29.56 -24.87 1.33
CA PHE A 196 -28.41 -24.02 1.01
C PHE A 196 -27.74 -23.48 2.31
N CYS A 197 -26.43 -23.14 2.25
CA CYS A 197 -25.72 -22.53 3.38
C CYS A 197 -26.25 -21.09 3.63
N VAL A 198 -26.49 -20.71 4.89
CA VAL A 198 -26.88 -19.36 5.33
C VAL A 198 -25.83 -18.79 6.29
N CYS A 199 -25.60 -17.47 6.23
CA CYS A 199 -24.85 -16.76 7.26
C CYS A 199 -25.66 -16.75 8.56
N GLY A 200 -25.04 -17.18 9.67
CA GLY A 200 -25.68 -17.20 10.99
C GLY A 200 -26.05 -15.80 11.47
N ASP A 201 -26.94 -15.72 12.48
CA ASP A 201 -27.35 -14.45 13.09
C ASP A 201 -26.11 -13.64 13.54
N ASP A 202 -25.83 -12.51 12.89
CA ASP A 202 -24.69 -11.63 13.15
C ASP A 202 -24.85 -10.92 14.50
N CYS A 203 -24.52 -11.62 15.58
CA CYS A 203 -24.48 -11.06 16.91
C CYS A 203 -23.06 -11.13 17.48
N LEU A 204 -22.70 -10.12 18.26
CA LEU A 204 -21.42 -10.01 18.95
C LEU A 204 -21.41 -10.94 20.18
N PRO A 205 -20.41 -11.84 20.28
CA PRO A 205 -20.27 -12.72 21.42
C PRO A 205 -19.92 -11.95 22.70
N GLU A 206 -20.00 -12.65 23.84
CA GLU A 206 -19.58 -12.13 25.14
C GLU A 206 -18.11 -11.67 25.10
N GLY A 207 -17.82 -10.47 25.58
CA GLY A 207 -16.50 -9.85 25.56
C GLY A 207 -16.19 -8.95 24.36
N SER A 208 -17.03 -8.96 23.32
CA SER A 208 -16.85 -8.04 22.18
C SER A 208 -17.14 -6.59 22.57
N GLU A 209 -16.21 -5.70 22.25
CA GLU A 209 -16.32 -4.25 22.41
C GLU A 209 -16.81 -3.60 21.12
N PHE A 210 -17.70 -2.60 21.21
CA PHE A 210 -18.17 -1.84 20.04
C PHE A 210 -18.42 -0.37 20.40
N ALA A 211 -18.22 0.52 19.43
CA ALA A 211 -18.36 1.97 19.59
C ALA A 211 -19.72 2.47 19.06
N THR A 212 -20.36 3.39 19.79
CA THR A 212 -21.50 4.25 19.40
C THR A 212 -22.31 3.88 18.16
N GLY A 213 -23.49 3.29 18.41
CA GLY A 213 -24.64 3.09 17.53
C GLY A 213 -25.86 2.75 18.41
N ASP A 214 -27.05 2.54 17.84
CA ASP A 214 -28.19 1.99 18.61
C ASP A 214 -27.76 0.62 19.18
N PRO A 215 -27.50 0.48 20.49
CA PRO A 215 -26.89 -0.72 21.05
C PRO A 215 -27.86 -1.91 21.06
N THR A 216 -29.13 -1.67 20.73
CA THR A 216 -30.19 -2.65 20.77
C THR A 216 -30.05 -3.63 19.59
N GLY A 217 -29.62 -4.87 19.89
CA GLY A 217 -29.59 -5.98 18.92
C GLY A 217 -28.20 -6.38 18.41
N MET A 218 -27.12 -5.72 18.85
CA MET A 218 -25.77 -6.14 18.45
C MET A 218 -25.24 -7.33 19.24
N CYS A 219 -25.66 -7.50 20.50
CA CYS A 219 -25.18 -8.58 21.36
C CYS A 219 -25.99 -9.87 21.18
N CYS A 220 -25.30 -11.02 21.24
CA CYS A 220 -25.96 -12.32 21.12
C CYS A 220 -27.05 -12.57 22.18
N PRO A 221 -28.07 -13.40 21.88
CA PRO A 221 -29.07 -13.77 22.87
C PRO A 221 -28.45 -14.24 24.18
N GLY A 222 -28.77 -13.56 25.27
CA GLY A 222 -28.25 -13.84 26.60
C GLY A 222 -27.09 -12.93 27.06
N THR A 223 -26.56 -12.07 26.20
CA THR A 223 -25.70 -10.94 26.59
C THR A 223 -26.45 -9.62 26.45
N LEU A 224 -26.04 -8.62 27.23
CA LEU A 224 -26.56 -7.25 27.16
C LEU A 224 -25.42 -6.29 26.83
N PRO A 225 -25.69 -5.24 26.04
CA PRO A 225 -24.73 -4.17 25.84
C PRO A 225 -24.60 -3.34 27.12
N ILE A 226 -23.43 -3.40 27.76
CA ILE A 226 -23.14 -2.63 28.97
C ILE A 226 -22.09 -1.56 28.69
N PRO A 227 -22.22 -0.35 29.26
CA PRO A 227 -21.19 0.68 29.13
C PRO A 227 -19.84 0.16 29.62
N PHE A 228 -18.80 0.38 28.83
CA PHE A 228 -17.46 0.00 29.22
C PHE A 228 -16.85 1.04 30.16
N GLU A 229 -16.75 0.69 31.43
CA GLU A 229 -16.06 1.47 32.46
C GLU A 229 -14.74 0.79 32.82
N ALA A 230 -13.68 1.57 32.95
CA ALA A 230 -12.38 1.06 33.37
C ALA A 230 -12.25 1.14 34.89
N TRP A 231 -11.85 0.03 35.52
CA TRP A 231 -11.42 0.03 36.91
C TRP A 231 -9.97 0.48 36.99
N TRP A 232 -9.71 1.56 37.74
CA TRP A 232 -8.35 2.06 37.98
C TRP A 232 -8.22 2.49 39.45
N GLU A 233 -7.18 2.01 40.15
CA GLU A 233 -6.88 2.41 41.54
C GLU A 233 -8.08 2.38 42.53
N GLY A 234 -8.94 1.37 42.45
CA GLY A 234 -10.06 1.23 43.39
C GLY A 234 -11.30 2.03 43.04
N ALA A 235 -11.36 2.62 41.83
CA ALA A 235 -12.49 3.41 41.37
C ALA A 235 -12.84 3.13 39.91
N CYS A 236 -14.11 3.36 39.58
CA CYS A 236 -14.64 3.23 38.24
C CYS A 236 -14.57 4.56 37.49
N TYR A 237 -13.93 4.53 36.33
CA TYR A 237 -13.83 5.69 35.45
C TYR A 237 -14.58 5.39 34.15
N PRO A 238 -15.56 6.23 33.77
CA PRO A 238 -16.14 6.13 32.45
C PRO A 238 -15.04 6.45 31.42
N LEU A 239 -14.83 5.57 30.46
CA LEU A 239 -14.00 5.94 29.31
C LEU A 239 -14.76 7.01 28.52
N ASN A 240 -14.10 8.10 28.15
CA ASN A 240 -14.69 9.23 27.41
C ASN A 240 -15.13 8.88 25.97
N ARG A 241 -15.27 7.60 25.64
CA ARG A 241 -15.83 7.07 24.40
C ARG A 241 -17.00 6.19 24.79
N ALA A 242 -18.15 6.39 24.17
CA ALA A 242 -19.34 5.56 24.39
C ALA A 242 -19.14 4.17 23.75
N ASN A 243 -18.23 3.42 24.37
CA ASN A 243 -17.92 2.03 24.06
C ASN A 243 -18.81 1.15 24.94
N TYR A 244 -19.39 0.13 24.34
CA TYR A 244 -20.15 -0.91 25.01
C TYR A 244 -19.39 -2.24 24.89
N ALA A 245 -19.59 -3.12 25.88
CA ALA A 245 -19.21 -4.52 25.77
C ALA A 245 -20.46 -5.40 25.84
N CYS A 246 -20.49 -6.51 25.11
CA CYS A 246 -21.51 -7.52 25.27
C CYS A 246 -21.15 -8.42 26.47
N ALA A 247 -21.99 -8.44 27.52
CA ALA A 247 -21.69 -9.16 28.75
C ALA A 247 -22.92 -9.83 29.38
N LYS A 248 -22.71 -10.77 30.31
CA LYS A 248 -23.76 -11.55 30.98
C LYS A 248 -23.89 -11.23 32.47
N CYS A 249 -23.96 -9.94 32.83
CA CYS A 249 -24.07 -9.54 34.23
C CYS A 249 -25.26 -10.23 34.95
N GLY A 250 -25.03 -10.64 36.20
CA GLY A 250 -25.99 -11.29 37.10
C GLY A 250 -25.93 -12.83 37.09
N ASN A 251 -24.94 -13.45 36.46
CA ASN A 251 -24.82 -14.91 36.38
C ASN A 251 -23.95 -15.51 37.52
N GLY A 252 -23.29 -14.66 38.33
CA GLY A 252 -22.37 -15.05 39.42
C GLY A 252 -20.96 -15.45 38.98
N VAL A 253 -20.59 -15.23 37.73
CA VAL A 253 -19.32 -15.62 37.10
C VAL A 253 -18.78 -14.47 36.25
N CYS A 254 -17.75 -13.77 36.73
CA CYS A 254 -17.07 -12.73 35.95
C CYS A 254 -16.52 -13.29 34.61
N GLY A 255 -17.21 -12.96 33.52
CA GLY A 255 -16.89 -13.39 32.15
C GLY A 255 -16.12 -12.34 31.33
N PRO A 256 -15.79 -12.65 30.06
CA PRO A 256 -15.19 -11.68 29.15
C PRO A 256 -16.03 -10.40 28.99
N GLY A 257 -15.39 -9.23 29.07
CA GLY A 257 -16.08 -7.93 29.00
C GLY A 257 -16.70 -7.47 30.33
N GLU A 258 -16.63 -8.30 31.38
CA GLU A 258 -17.10 -7.98 32.72
C GLU A 258 -15.96 -7.53 33.62
N ASN A 259 -16.23 -6.53 34.46
CA ASN A 259 -15.31 -6.03 35.46
C ASN A 259 -16.09 -5.49 36.68
N PRO A 260 -15.40 -5.12 37.78
CA PRO A 260 -16.07 -4.64 38.99
C PRO A 260 -16.93 -3.38 38.80
N CYS A 261 -16.70 -2.61 37.73
CA CYS A 261 -17.50 -1.41 37.42
C CYS A 261 -18.80 -1.75 36.70
N ASN A 262 -18.72 -2.57 35.65
CA ASN A 262 -19.84 -2.77 34.74
C ASN A 262 -20.70 -4.01 35.08
N CYS A 263 -20.16 -5.00 35.83
CA CYS A 263 -20.89 -6.16 36.35
C CYS A 263 -20.48 -6.50 37.81
N VAL A 264 -20.69 -5.57 38.74
CA VAL A 264 -20.31 -5.74 40.17
C VAL A 264 -20.88 -7.00 40.84
N GLN A 265 -22.02 -7.51 40.35
CA GLN A 265 -22.65 -8.71 40.89
C GLN A 265 -21.84 -9.99 40.61
N ASP A 266 -21.08 -10.00 39.52
CA ASP A 266 -20.35 -11.17 39.02
C ASP A 266 -18.83 -11.03 39.24
N CYS A 267 -18.36 -9.78 39.32
CA CYS A 267 -16.97 -9.39 39.51
C CYS A 267 -16.77 -8.62 40.83
N PRO A 268 -16.87 -9.26 42.01
CA PRO A 268 -16.52 -8.58 43.26
C PRO A 268 -15.03 -8.20 43.28
N GLU A 269 -14.70 -7.12 44.00
CA GLU A 269 -13.31 -6.74 44.28
C GLU A 269 -12.53 -7.97 44.79
N CYS A 270 -11.41 -8.26 44.14
CA CYS A 270 -10.64 -9.46 44.42
C CYS A 270 -9.65 -9.23 45.55
N GLN A 271 -9.23 -10.31 46.23
CA GLN A 271 -8.19 -10.20 47.25
C GLN A 271 -6.80 -10.24 46.59
N SER A 272 -5.92 -9.30 46.94
CA SER A 272 -4.57 -9.23 46.37
C SER A 272 -3.85 -10.58 46.44
N GLY A 273 -3.37 -11.05 45.27
CA GLY A 273 -2.72 -12.36 45.11
C GLY A 273 -3.67 -13.51 44.74
N GLU A 274 -4.99 -13.29 44.70
CA GLU A 274 -5.94 -14.25 44.17
C GLU A 274 -5.74 -14.45 42.66
N THR A 275 -5.67 -15.70 42.20
CA THR A 275 -5.55 -16.04 40.78
C THR A 275 -6.78 -16.81 40.32
N ARG A 276 -7.26 -16.50 39.11
CA ARG A 276 -8.29 -17.28 38.41
C ARG A 276 -7.62 -18.12 37.35
N GLU A 277 -7.99 -19.39 37.31
CA GLU A 277 -7.47 -20.36 36.33
C GLU A 277 -8.45 -20.53 35.17
N PHE A 278 -7.94 -20.54 33.94
CA PHE A 278 -8.65 -21.02 32.76
C PHE A 278 -8.34 -22.50 32.55
N THR A 279 -9.36 -23.32 32.26
CA THR A 279 -9.17 -24.74 31.97
C THR A 279 -9.11 -24.95 30.46
N CYS A 280 -7.93 -25.27 29.95
CA CYS A 280 -7.70 -25.59 28.55
C CYS A 280 -8.54 -26.79 28.10
N PRO A 281 -8.81 -26.95 26.79
CA PRO A 281 -9.49 -28.14 26.25
C PRO A 281 -8.81 -29.47 26.62
N SER A 282 -7.49 -29.44 26.88
CA SER A 282 -6.71 -30.59 27.37
C SER A 282 -6.98 -30.95 28.85
N GLY A 283 -7.72 -30.13 29.58
CA GLY A 283 -7.92 -30.22 31.02
C GLY A 283 -6.81 -29.56 31.86
N LYS A 284 -5.73 -29.07 31.22
CA LYS A 284 -4.68 -28.28 31.90
C LYS A 284 -5.25 -26.94 32.34
N LYS A 285 -4.94 -26.53 33.57
CA LYS A 285 -5.30 -25.22 34.09
C LYS A 285 -4.15 -24.25 33.95
N VAL A 286 -4.42 -23.05 33.44
CA VAL A 286 -3.44 -21.97 33.27
C VAL A 286 -3.96 -20.71 33.97
N PRO A 287 -3.08 -19.90 34.58
CA PRO A 287 -3.50 -18.63 35.17
C PRO A 287 -4.05 -17.71 34.07
N TRP A 288 -5.26 -17.20 34.29
CA TRP A 288 -5.94 -16.28 33.37
C TRP A 288 -5.99 -14.87 33.92
N CYS A 289 -6.28 -14.73 35.21
CA CYS A 289 -6.31 -13.43 35.87
C CYS A 289 -5.55 -13.47 37.19
N THR A 290 -4.79 -12.41 37.48
CA THR A 290 -4.17 -12.19 38.79
C THR A 290 -4.74 -10.93 39.42
N CYS A 291 -5.10 -11.02 40.70
CA CYS A 291 -5.61 -9.87 41.44
C CYS A 291 -4.47 -8.97 41.90
N GLU A 292 -4.39 -7.78 41.31
CA GLU A 292 -3.47 -6.73 41.71
C GLU A 292 -4.28 -5.48 42.08
N ASN A 293 -3.98 -4.90 43.25
CA ASN A 293 -4.63 -3.68 43.73
C ASN A 293 -6.18 -3.72 43.75
N GLY A 294 -6.75 -4.89 44.05
CA GLY A 294 -8.21 -5.08 44.15
C GLY A 294 -8.93 -5.32 42.82
N ALA A 295 -8.20 -5.40 41.70
CA ALA A 295 -8.75 -5.79 40.40
C ALA A 295 -8.02 -6.97 39.77
N PHE A 296 -8.80 -7.79 39.05
CA PHE A 296 -8.25 -8.85 38.24
C PHE A 296 -7.66 -8.27 36.96
N HIS A 297 -6.36 -8.46 36.78
CA HIS A 297 -5.66 -8.22 35.52
C HIS A 297 -5.68 -9.52 34.71
N CYS A 298 -6.58 -9.58 33.73
CA CYS A 298 -6.83 -10.77 32.93
C CYS A 298 -6.13 -10.71 31.57
N ILE A 299 -5.60 -11.85 31.13
CA ILE A 299 -5.13 -12.06 29.75
C ILE A 299 -6.37 -12.14 28.84
N LYS A 300 -6.40 -11.38 27.73
CA LYS A 300 -7.59 -11.28 26.85
C LYS A 300 -7.97 -12.60 26.20
N THR A 301 -6.99 -13.43 25.86
CA THR A 301 -7.16 -14.70 25.14
C THR A 301 -6.46 -15.83 25.92
N PRO A 302 -7.01 -16.27 27.06
CA PRO A 302 -6.40 -17.34 27.84
C PRO A 302 -6.26 -18.66 27.06
N GLU A 303 -7.05 -18.85 26.00
CA GLU A 303 -6.96 -19.99 25.07
C GLU A 303 -5.62 -20.05 24.34
N ALA A 304 -4.96 -18.92 24.11
CA ALA A 304 -3.63 -18.87 23.48
C ALA A 304 -2.56 -19.51 24.36
N GLN A 305 -2.77 -19.54 25.69
CA GLN A 305 -1.90 -20.26 26.63
C GLN A 305 -2.12 -21.77 26.59
N CYS A 306 -3.14 -22.23 25.86
CA CYS A 306 -3.49 -23.64 25.71
C CYS A 306 -2.98 -24.27 24.42
N THR A 307 -2.42 -23.48 23.50
CA THR A 307 -1.83 -24.01 22.26
C THR A 307 -0.40 -24.51 22.51
N THR A 308 0.01 -25.51 21.75
CA THR A 308 1.33 -26.17 21.86
C THR A 308 2.47 -25.38 21.21
N GLU A 309 2.21 -24.17 20.72
CA GLU A 309 3.20 -23.31 20.04
C GLU A 309 3.78 -22.29 21.02
N CYS A 310 4.42 -22.77 22.07
CA CYS A 310 5.25 -21.95 22.94
C CYS A 310 6.73 -22.10 22.54
N ARG A 311 7.54 -21.08 22.80
CA ARG A 311 8.97 -21.08 22.50
C ARG A 311 9.75 -21.91 23.52
N GLY A 312 10.56 -22.84 23.03
CA GLY A 312 11.39 -23.73 23.85
C GLY A 312 12.58 -23.04 24.49
N LEU A 313 13.25 -23.72 25.42
CA LEU A 313 14.48 -23.25 26.07
C LEU A 313 15.55 -22.91 25.02
N GLY A 314 16.10 -21.70 25.08
CA GLY A 314 17.11 -21.19 24.15
C GLY A 314 16.57 -20.68 22.81
N GLU A 315 15.25 -20.62 22.61
CA GLU A 315 14.68 -20.03 21.39
C GLU A 315 14.62 -18.51 21.47
N HIS A 316 15.17 -17.86 20.44
CA HIS A 316 15.16 -16.41 20.26
C HIS A 316 13.97 -15.99 19.41
N PHE A 317 13.32 -14.86 19.73
CA PHE A 317 12.19 -14.34 18.98
C PHE A 317 12.04 -12.81 19.12
N THR A 318 11.37 -12.18 18.16
CA THR A 318 10.99 -10.78 18.23
C THR A 318 9.52 -10.65 18.63
N VAL A 319 9.17 -9.64 19.43
CA VAL A 319 7.76 -9.34 19.69
C VAL A 319 7.16 -8.70 18.44
N ASP A 320 6.15 -9.36 17.89
CA ASP A 320 5.27 -8.77 16.90
C ASP A 320 4.54 -7.56 17.53
N SER A 321 4.93 -6.35 17.11
CA SER A 321 4.34 -5.11 17.61
C SER A 321 2.89 -4.90 17.17
N GLU A 322 2.47 -5.56 16.08
CA GLU A 322 1.09 -5.48 15.58
C GLU A 322 0.18 -6.46 16.31
N ASN A 323 0.74 -7.55 16.84
CA ASN A 323 0.01 -8.52 17.65
C ASN A 323 0.79 -8.98 18.89
N PRO A 324 0.79 -8.15 19.97
CA PRO A 324 1.49 -8.50 21.22
C PRO A 324 0.93 -9.75 21.91
N ASN A 325 -0.26 -10.22 21.51
CA ASN A 325 -0.91 -11.41 22.06
C ASN A 325 -0.67 -12.68 21.22
N ASN A 326 0.17 -12.64 20.19
CA ASN A 326 0.49 -13.81 19.38
C ASN A 326 1.14 -14.91 20.26
N PRO A 327 0.61 -16.16 20.29
CA PRO A 327 1.18 -17.27 21.06
C PRO A 327 2.68 -17.51 20.78
N ALA A 328 3.16 -17.19 19.58
CA ALA A 328 4.58 -17.25 19.21
C ALA A 328 5.50 -16.27 19.98
N ASN A 329 4.92 -15.32 20.74
CA ASN A 329 5.62 -14.35 21.59
C ASN A 329 5.78 -14.82 23.05
N PHE A 330 5.42 -16.07 23.39
CA PHE A 330 5.47 -16.59 24.76
C PHE A 330 6.44 -17.78 24.87
N CYS A 331 7.18 -17.79 25.97
CA CYS A 331 7.99 -18.94 26.37
C CYS A 331 7.10 -20.05 26.93
N CYS A 332 7.53 -21.30 26.78
CA CYS A 332 6.84 -22.43 27.41
C CYS A 332 6.77 -22.29 28.94
N ALA A 333 5.82 -22.99 29.55
CA ALA A 333 5.69 -23.02 31.00
C ALA A 333 7.03 -23.37 31.66
N ASP A 334 7.34 -22.69 32.76
CA ASP A 334 8.59 -22.80 33.54
C ASP A 334 9.82 -22.11 32.90
N LEU A 335 9.66 -21.42 31.76
CA LEU A 335 10.71 -20.60 31.15
C LEU A 335 10.42 -19.11 31.31
N GLU A 336 11.45 -18.32 31.59
CA GLU A 336 11.39 -16.86 31.69
C GLU A 336 11.71 -16.21 30.33
N ARG A 337 10.91 -15.20 29.95
CA ARG A 337 11.19 -14.35 28.78
C ARG A 337 12.12 -13.22 29.20
N VAL A 338 13.38 -13.28 28.76
CA VAL A 338 14.38 -12.24 29.03
C VAL A 338 14.78 -11.51 27.75
N ALA A 339 15.20 -10.25 27.87
CA ALA A 339 15.72 -9.50 26.73
C ALA A 339 17.01 -10.16 26.21
N ASP A 340 17.11 -10.30 24.89
CA ASP A 340 18.26 -10.92 24.24
C ASP A 340 19.44 -9.93 24.14
N CYS A 341 20.06 -9.66 25.28
CA CYS A 341 21.20 -8.74 25.41
C CYS A 341 22.51 -9.48 25.16
N THR A 342 23.43 -8.84 24.44
CA THR A 342 24.75 -9.41 24.16
C THR A 342 25.87 -8.72 24.94
N PRO A 343 26.93 -9.45 25.31
CA PRO A 343 28.15 -8.87 25.86
C PRO A 343 28.82 -7.91 24.88
N VAL A 344 29.24 -6.74 25.35
CA VAL A 344 30.03 -5.78 24.58
C VAL A 344 31.23 -5.34 25.40
N LEU A 345 32.39 -5.24 24.75
CA LEU A 345 33.60 -4.76 25.39
C LEU A 345 33.58 -3.23 25.46
N THR A 346 33.64 -2.69 26.67
CA THR A 346 33.80 -1.25 26.88
C THR A 346 35.23 -0.80 26.55
N PRO A 347 35.46 0.48 26.23
CA PRO A 347 36.80 0.99 25.90
C PRO A 347 37.86 0.79 27.00
N ASP A 348 37.46 0.49 28.24
CA ASP A 348 38.39 0.25 29.35
C ASP A 348 38.75 -1.24 29.55
N GLY A 349 38.21 -2.14 28.73
CA GLY A 349 38.47 -3.59 28.75
C GLY A 349 37.56 -4.39 29.68
N ARG A 350 36.43 -3.81 30.12
CA ARG A 350 35.37 -4.52 30.87
C ARG A 350 34.26 -5.00 29.93
N LEU A 351 33.75 -6.20 30.21
CA LEU A 351 32.51 -6.69 29.59
C LEU A 351 31.32 -5.95 30.20
N ASP A 352 30.50 -5.35 29.35
CA ASP A 352 29.23 -4.71 29.68
C ASP A 352 28.12 -5.30 28.82
N CYS A 353 26.87 -4.95 29.08
CA CYS A 353 25.72 -5.50 28.38
C CYS A 353 25.10 -4.44 27.47
N SER A 354 25.05 -4.76 26.18
CA SER A 354 24.30 -3.95 25.22
C SER A 354 23.06 -4.72 24.80
N CYS A 355 21.91 -4.22 25.23
CA CYS A 355 20.64 -4.69 24.72
C CYS A 355 20.32 -3.89 23.45
N PRO A 356 20.18 -4.52 22.27
CA PRO A 356 19.72 -3.81 21.09
C PRO A 356 18.37 -3.15 21.38
N ARG A 357 18.09 -2.00 20.76
CA ARG A 357 16.76 -1.37 20.83
C ARG A 357 15.67 -2.19 20.12
N CYS A 358 16.06 -3.26 19.43
CA CYS A 358 15.16 -4.23 18.84
C CYS A 358 14.50 -5.06 19.95
N LEU A 359 13.19 -5.31 19.83
CA LEU A 359 12.39 -6.10 20.77
C LEU A 359 12.69 -7.61 20.64
N CYS A 360 13.96 -8.00 20.78
CA CYS A 360 14.41 -9.39 20.75
C CYS A 360 14.42 -9.98 22.16
N PHE A 361 13.93 -11.21 22.28
CA PHE A 361 13.81 -11.96 23.52
C PHE A 361 14.30 -13.39 23.34
N VAL A 362 14.68 -14.03 24.45
CA VAL A 362 15.04 -15.45 24.52
C VAL A 362 14.36 -16.09 25.73
N CYS A 363 14.02 -17.37 25.61
CA CYS A 363 13.44 -18.16 26.71
C CYS A 363 14.51 -18.89 27.49
N VAL A 364 14.59 -18.67 28.81
CA VAL A 364 15.65 -19.19 29.70
C VAL A 364 15.10 -19.84 30.97
N GLU A 365 15.90 -20.65 31.67
CA GLU A 365 15.56 -21.28 32.96
C GLU A 365 16.13 -20.45 34.13
N ALA A 366 15.74 -19.18 34.22
CA ALA A 366 16.35 -18.26 35.17
C ALA A 366 16.22 -18.70 36.64
N GLY A 367 17.32 -18.61 37.38
CA GLY A 367 17.44 -18.83 38.82
C GLY A 367 17.83 -20.25 39.24
N ASP A 368 18.25 -21.11 38.31
CA ASP A 368 18.67 -22.49 38.60
C ASP A 368 20.15 -22.62 39.01
N GLN A 369 20.91 -21.52 38.98
CA GLN A 369 22.36 -21.42 39.25
C GLN A 369 23.25 -22.14 38.22
N SER A 370 22.74 -22.44 37.04
CA SER A 370 23.46 -23.12 35.97
C SER A 370 23.25 -22.40 34.64
N CYS A 371 24.29 -21.74 34.14
CA CYS A 371 24.27 -21.06 32.84
C CYS A 371 23.85 -22.00 31.70
N GLY A 372 22.57 -21.96 31.35
CA GLY A 372 21.87 -22.87 30.44
C GLY A 372 21.83 -22.40 28.98
N LEU A 373 21.04 -23.09 28.15
CA LEU A 373 20.87 -22.71 26.74
C LEU A 373 20.12 -21.38 26.63
N GLY A 374 20.69 -20.43 25.87
CA GLY A 374 20.14 -19.08 25.71
C GLY A 374 20.50 -18.11 26.84
N GLU A 375 21.13 -18.58 27.92
CA GLU A 375 21.59 -17.75 29.02
C GLU A 375 23.01 -17.22 28.78
N ASN A 376 23.23 -16.00 29.23
CA ASN A 376 24.52 -15.34 29.29
C ASN A 376 24.50 -14.35 30.47
N PHE A 377 25.65 -13.76 30.82
CA PHE A 377 25.70 -12.87 31.99
C PHE A 377 24.86 -11.58 31.85
N CYS A 378 24.44 -11.24 30.64
CA CYS A 378 23.62 -10.06 30.38
C CYS A 378 22.12 -10.32 30.55
N ASN A 379 21.65 -11.52 30.27
CA ASN A 379 20.23 -11.86 30.36
C ASN A 379 19.90 -12.75 31.58
N SER A 380 20.87 -13.47 32.15
CA SER A 380 20.76 -14.16 33.44
C SER A 380 22.03 -14.02 34.31
N PRO A 381 22.26 -12.87 34.96
CA PRO A 381 23.43 -12.66 35.81
C PRO A 381 23.45 -13.53 37.08
N GLN A 382 22.30 -14.07 37.49
CA GLN A 382 22.18 -14.98 38.63
C GLN A 382 22.80 -16.36 38.33
N ASP A 383 22.63 -16.84 37.10
CA ASP A 383 23.05 -18.18 36.67
C ASP A 383 24.38 -18.16 35.91
N CYS A 384 24.64 -17.05 35.18
CA CYS A 384 25.86 -16.79 34.43
C CYS A 384 26.62 -15.61 35.03
N PRO A 385 27.46 -15.79 36.06
CA PRO A 385 28.27 -14.69 36.59
C PRO A 385 29.26 -14.19 35.54
N VAL A 386 29.56 -12.88 35.57
CA VAL A 386 30.58 -12.28 34.70
C VAL A 386 31.91 -13.02 34.90
N PRO A 387 32.51 -13.60 33.85
CA PRO A 387 33.75 -14.36 34.00
C PRO A 387 34.88 -13.44 34.46
N GLU A 388 35.58 -13.85 35.53
CA GLU A 388 36.81 -13.20 35.96
C GLU A 388 37.87 -13.37 34.88
N CYS A 389 38.44 -12.26 34.40
CA CYS A 389 39.48 -12.29 33.37
C CYS A 389 40.77 -12.92 33.95
N LYS A 390 41.10 -14.15 33.54
CA LYS A 390 42.41 -14.78 33.81
C LYS A 390 43.24 -14.81 32.52
N PRO A 391 44.49 -14.33 32.53
CA PRO A 391 45.33 -14.30 31.32
C PRO A 391 45.32 -15.62 30.54
N GLY A 392 44.98 -15.55 29.25
CA GLY A 392 44.85 -16.69 28.34
C GLY A 392 43.48 -17.38 28.34
N GLU A 393 42.54 -16.97 29.20
CA GLU A 393 41.15 -17.42 29.15
C GLU A 393 40.43 -16.80 27.96
N ARG A 394 39.49 -17.54 27.35
CA ARG A 394 38.74 -17.12 26.17
C ARG A 394 37.25 -17.28 26.41
N VAL A 395 36.45 -16.35 25.89
CA VAL A 395 34.99 -16.33 26.03
C VAL A 395 34.35 -16.29 24.64
N ALA A 396 33.41 -17.22 24.42
CA ALA A 396 32.66 -17.35 23.18
C ALA A 396 31.80 -16.12 22.85
N CYS A 397 31.65 -15.83 21.56
CA CYS A 397 30.69 -14.89 21.02
C CYS A 397 29.27 -15.41 21.23
N ALA A 398 28.33 -14.61 21.73
CA ALA A 398 26.91 -14.94 21.63
C ALA A 398 26.43 -14.76 20.17
N CYS A 399 26.67 -15.75 19.30
CA CYS A 399 26.14 -15.75 17.93
C CYS A 399 24.64 -16.05 17.96
N GLN A 400 23.82 -15.17 17.35
CA GLN A 400 22.35 -15.32 17.26
C GLN A 400 21.89 -16.51 16.38
N ASN A 401 22.82 -17.16 15.68
CA ASN A 401 22.54 -18.28 14.79
C ASN A 401 22.88 -19.57 15.55
N GLN A 402 21.89 -20.42 15.84
CA GLN A 402 21.87 -21.60 16.73
C GLN A 402 22.93 -22.72 16.49
N TYR A 403 24.21 -22.41 16.29
CA TYR A 403 25.26 -23.41 16.08
C TYR A 403 25.83 -23.95 17.40
N VAL A 404 26.15 -25.26 17.40
CA VAL A 404 26.56 -26.06 18.57
C VAL A 404 27.91 -25.63 19.17
N ILE A 405 28.71 -24.82 18.45
CA ILE A 405 30.01 -24.31 18.94
C ILE A 405 30.15 -22.85 18.50
N GLN A 406 30.13 -21.93 19.46
CA GLN A 406 30.38 -20.51 19.24
C GLN A 406 31.91 -20.23 19.28
N PRO A 407 32.47 -19.45 18.33
CA PRO A 407 33.88 -19.08 18.34
C PRO A 407 34.20 -18.11 19.50
N ASP A 408 35.46 -18.08 19.96
CA ASP A 408 35.91 -17.17 21.02
C ASP A 408 35.95 -15.71 20.53
N CYS A 409 35.15 -14.80 21.11
CA CYS A 409 35.21 -13.37 20.73
C CYS A 409 36.18 -12.56 21.59
N PHE A 410 36.47 -13.02 22.80
CA PHE A 410 37.28 -12.27 23.74
C PHE A 410 38.38 -13.16 24.32
N GLU A 411 39.60 -12.64 24.41
CA GLU A 411 40.73 -13.27 25.09
C GLU A 411 41.17 -12.36 26.23
N CYS A 412 41.38 -12.94 27.41
CA CYS A 412 41.92 -12.20 28.53
C CYS A 412 43.42 -12.00 28.34
N GLY A 413 43.84 -10.75 28.26
CA GLY A 413 45.24 -10.37 28.12
C GLY A 413 46.02 -10.56 29.42
N GLU A 414 47.34 -10.53 29.31
CA GLU A 414 48.27 -10.52 30.45
C GLU A 414 48.06 -9.33 31.41
N ASP A 415 47.36 -8.29 30.96
CA ASP A 415 46.97 -7.12 31.76
C ASP A 415 45.71 -7.35 32.60
N GLY A 416 45.11 -8.54 32.56
CA GLY A 416 43.89 -8.89 33.29
C GLY A 416 42.64 -8.22 32.72
N LYS A 417 42.67 -7.82 31.44
CA LYS A 417 41.55 -7.22 30.72
C LYS A 417 41.11 -8.08 29.55
N TRP A 418 39.82 -8.05 29.24
CA TRP A 418 39.30 -8.70 28.05
C TRP A 418 39.70 -7.89 26.82
N HIS A 419 40.23 -8.55 25.81
CA HIS A 419 40.54 -7.97 24.50
C HIS A 419 39.70 -8.70 23.45
N GLU A 420 39.18 -7.94 22.50
CA GLU A 420 38.47 -8.51 21.36
C GLU A 420 39.45 -9.29 20.47
N ILE A 421 39.09 -10.53 20.14
CA ILE A 421 39.80 -11.34 19.16
C ILE A 421 39.37 -10.80 17.79
N LEU A 422 40.25 -10.00 17.18
CA LEU A 422 39.99 -9.43 15.85
C LEU A 422 39.99 -10.53 14.80
N TYR A 423 38.79 -10.92 14.37
CA TYR A 423 38.58 -11.72 13.18
C TYR A 423 38.55 -10.83 11.93
N TYR A 424 39.12 -11.30 10.82
CA TYR A 424 39.11 -10.57 9.54
C TYR A 424 37.74 -10.56 8.84
N ALA A 425 36.78 -11.35 9.34
CA ALA A 425 35.39 -11.41 8.92
C ALA A 425 34.53 -11.80 10.14
N ASP A 426 33.22 -11.55 10.08
CA ASP A 426 32.29 -11.92 11.17
C ASP A 426 32.43 -13.42 11.48
N PRO A 427 32.87 -13.81 12.68
CA PRO A 427 33.07 -15.21 13.03
C PRO A 427 31.74 -15.98 13.13
N CYS A 428 30.59 -15.29 13.15
CA CYS A 428 29.25 -15.87 13.13
C CYS A 428 28.68 -16.06 11.70
N ASP A 429 29.36 -15.59 10.64
CA ASP A 429 28.93 -15.74 9.23
C ASP A 429 29.85 -16.69 8.45
N CYS A 430 29.56 -18.00 8.55
CA CYS A 430 30.29 -19.05 7.83
C CYS A 430 30.01 -19.07 6.31
N ARG A 431 29.02 -18.32 5.79
CA ARG A 431 28.64 -18.41 4.37
C ARG A 431 29.52 -17.59 3.43
N ASN A 432 30.39 -16.72 3.96
CA ASN A 432 31.20 -15.78 3.18
C ASN A 432 32.72 -15.88 3.42
N TRP A 433 33.27 -17.06 3.75
CA TRP A 433 34.72 -17.23 3.98
C TRP A 433 35.52 -17.50 2.69
N PRO A 434 36.39 -16.57 2.20
CA PRO A 434 37.08 -16.72 0.91
C PRO A 434 38.48 -17.38 0.98
N HIS A 435 38.84 -18.10 2.05
CA HIS A 435 40.26 -18.47 2.31
C HIS A 435 40.58 -19.93 2.64
N CYS A 436 39.77 -20.92 2.25
CA CYS A 436 40.36 -22.27 2.07
C CYS A 436 41.13 -22.28 0.73
N THR A 437 42.36 -22.77 0.72
CA THR A 437 43.13 -22.94 -0.53
C THR A 437 42.43 -23.97 -1.43
N ALA A 438 42.70 -23.97 -2.74
CA ALA A 438 42.10 -24.89 -3.70
C ALA A 438 42.27 -26.40 -3.38
N SER A 439 43.06 -26.75 -2.35
CA SER A 439 43.29 -28.11 -1.87
C SER A 439 42.61 -28.45 -0.54
N GLN A 440 41.76 -27.57 0.00
CA GLN A 440 41.09 -27.74 1.30
C GLN A 440 39.58 -27.48 1.24
N PHE A 441 38.80 -28.14 2.10
CA PHE A 441 37.36 -27.85 2.28
C PHE A 441 37.03 -27.53 3.75
N CYS A 442 36.04 -26.68 3.98
CA CYS A 442 35.57 -26.33 5.31
C CYS A 442 34.61 -27.41 5.83
N ASP A 443 34.98 -28.05 6.94
CA ASP A 443 34.12 -29.01 7.63
C ASP A 443 33.04 -28.23 8.39
N THR A 444 31.79 -28.27 7.92
CA THR A 444 30.66 -27.49 8.46
C THR A 444 30.27 -27.90 9.89
N GLN A 445 30.73 -29.04 10.39
CA GLN A 445 30.53 -29.45 11.78
C GLN A 445 31.62 -28.94 12.72
N THR A 446 32.81 -28.58 12.20
CA THR A 446 33.96 -28.23 13.04
C THR A 446 34.59 -26.87 12.73
N GLY A 447 34.23 -26.22 11.62
CA GLY A 447 34.75 -24.90 11.22
C GLY A 447 36.22 -24.89 10.80
N VAL A 448 36.83 -26.04 10.52
CA VAL A 448 38.27 -26.18 10.18
C VAL A 448 38.46 -26.56 8.71
N CYS A 449 39.33 -25.86 7.98
CA CYS A 449 39.74 -26.26 6.62
C CYS A 449 40.59 -27.55 6.68
N ARG A 450 40.11 -28.65 6.08
CA ARG A 450 40.85 -29.94 5.98
C ARG A 450 41.36 -30.18 4.56
N PRO A 451 42.57 -30.77 4.37
CA PRO A 451 43.07 -31.13 3.04
C PRO A 451 42.23 -32.25 2.40
N LEU A 452 41.95 -32.12 1.10
CA LEU A 452 41.27 -33.15 0.32
C LEU A 452 42.15 -34.41 0.24
N ALA A 453 41.64 -35.57 0.66
CA ALA A 453 42.30 -36.85 0.42
C ALA A 453 42.43 -37.09 -1.10
N GLY A 454 43.56 -37.64 -1.54
CA GLY A 454 43.87 -37.88 -2.95
C GLY A 454 42.76 -38.67 -3.67
N CYS A 455 42.47 -38.30 -4.90
CA CYS A 455 41.41 -38.90 -5.72
C CYS A 455 41.96 -39.90 -6.73
N GLU A 456 41.12 -40.82 -7.21
CA GLU A 456 41.49 -41.70 -8.32
C GLU A 456 41.45 -40.92 -9.65
N PRO A 457 42.51 -40.98 -10.48
CA PRO A 457 42.53 -40.31 -11.78
C PRO A 457 41.28 -40.59 -12.63
N GLY A 458 40.59 -39.52 -13.03
CA GLY A 458 39.35 -39.59 -13.78
C GLY A 458 38.06 -39.59 -12.95
N ALA A 459 38.14 -39.64 -11.61
CA ALA A 459 36.99 -39.39 -10.75
C ALA A 459 36.51 -37.94 -10.90
N THR A 460 35.20 -37.72 -10.77
CA THR A 460 34.55 -36.41 -10.90
C THR A 460 33.75 -36.10 -9.65
N ARG A 461 33.52 -34.81 -9.35
CA ARG A 461 32.76 -34.35 -8.18
C ARG A 461 31.85 -33.17 -8.55
N SER A 462 30.62 -33.18 -8.03
CA SER A 462 29.58 -32.19 -8.32
C SER A 462 29.84 -30.81 -7.69
N CYS A 463 29.21 -29.77 -8.23
CA CYS A 463 29.15 -28.43 -7.67
C CYS A 463 28.10 -28.39 -6.55
N ASP A 464 28.48 -28.20 -5.27
CA ASP A 464 27.54 -28.07 -4.14
C ASP A 464 26.68 -26.77 -4.28
N CYS A 465 25.65 -26.75 -5.13
CA CYS A 465 24.65 -25.65 -5.20
C CYS A 465 23.53 -25.89 -4.16
N ASP A 466 23.03 -24.85 -3.47
CA ASP A 466 22.07 -24.92 -2.34
C ASP A 466 20.63 -25.42 -2.67
N ASN A 467 20.33 -25.80 -3.92
CA ASN A 467 18.99 -26.23 -4.31
C ASN A 467 18.83 -27.77 -4.21
N LEU A 468 17.90 -28.22 -3.37
CA LEU A 468 17.57 -29.63 -3.11
C LEU A 468 16.88 -30.33 -4.31
N TYR A 469 17.59 -30.67 -5.38
CA TYR A 469 17.17 -31.67 -6.38
C TYR A 469 18.36 -32.48 -6.97
N GLN A 470 18.05 -33.65 -7.55
CA GLN A 470 18.87 -34.88 -7.45
C GLN A 470 20.07 -35.07 -8.40
N GLU A 471 20.43 -34.16 -9.31
CA GLU A 471 21.69 -34.30 -10.09
C GLU A 471 22.36 -32.94 -10.33
N GLN A 472 23.53 -32.75 -9.71
CA GLN A 472 24.35 -31.54 -9.83
C GLN A 472 25.47 -31.76 -10.86
N PRO A 473 25.81 -30.75 -11.68
CA PRO A 473 26.88 -30.86 -12.68
C PRO A 473 28.25 -31.05 -12.02
N GLU A 474 29.19 -31.67 -12.74
CA GLU A 474 30.55 -31.93 -12.26
C GLU A 474 31.42 -30.66 -12.38
N CYS A 475 31.94 -30.18 -11.25
CA CYS A 475 32.80 -28.99 -11.20
C CYS A 475 34.28 -29.34 -11.00
N TYR A 476 34.59 -30.58 -10.61
CA TYR A 476 35.96 -31.00 -10.35
C TYR A 476 36.23 -32.36 -10.99
N ARG A 477 37.42 -32.48 -11.57
CA ARG A 477 37.95 -33.71 -12.17
C ARG A 477 39.23 -34.08 -11.44
N CYS A 478 39.45 -35.35 -11.19
CA CYS A 478 40.73 -35.82 -10.68
C CYS A 478 41.72 -35.98 -11.84
N ASN A 479 42.82 -35.24 -11.80
CA ASN A 479 43.87 -35.34 -12.80
C ASN A 479 44.70 -36.63 -12.61
N SER A 480 45.60 -36.90 -13.56
CA SER A 480 46.44 -38.11 -13.54
C SER A 480 47.43 -38.18 -12.37
N SER A 481 47.64 -37.07 -11.66
CA SER A 481 48.45 -37.00 -10.43
C SER A 481 47.67 -37.28 -9.15
N GLY A 482 46.36 -37.52 -9.21
CA GLY A 482 45.52 -37.76 -8.03
C GLY A 482 45.09 -36.49 -7.29
N GLU A 483 45.17 -35.34 -7.96
CA GLU A 483 44.75 -34.04 -7.46
C GLU A 483 43.47 -33.59 -8.18
N TRP A 484 42.55 -32.96 -7.43
CA TRP A 484 41.34 -32.38 -8.01
C TRP A 484 41.69 -31.08 -8.78
N GLU A 485 41.39 -31.05 -10.07
CA GLU A 485 41.41 -29.87 -10.91
C GLU A 485 39.98 -29.38 -11.15
N GLN A 486 39.76 -28.07 -11.06
CA GLN A 486 38.46 -27.48 -11.34
C GLN A 486 38.20 -27.50 -12.84
N ILE A 487 37.01 -27.96 -13.23
CA ILE A 487 36.50 -27.87 -14.60
C ILE A 487 36.05 -26.42 -14.79
N LEU A 488 36.79 -25.66 -15.60
CA LEU A 488 36.45 -24.27 -15.92
C LEU A 488 35.25 -24.24 -16.87
N TRP A 489 34.09 -23.85 -16.33
CA TRP A 489 32.90 -23.51 -17.10
C TRP A 489 32.95 -22.03 -17.50
N GLU A 490 32.49 -21.69 -18.71
CA GLU A 490 32.58 -20.33 -19.25
C GLU A 490 31.61 -19.35 -18.58
N PHE A 491 30.58 -19.87 -17.90
CA PHE A 491 29.66 -19.15 -17.01
C PHE A 491 29.29 -20.03 -15.81
N ASP A 492 28.82 -19.40 -14.71
CA ASP A 492 28.41 -20.08 -13.48
C ASP A 492 27.30 -21.12 -13.77
N PRO A 493 27.56 -22.42 -13.61
CA PRO A 493 26.58 -23.46 -13.91
C PRO A 493 25.37 -23.44 -12.98
N CYS A 494 25.40 -22.70 -11.86
CA CYS A 494 24.22 -22.52 -11.00
C CYS A 494 23.26 -21.41 -11.51
N LEU A 495 23.54 -20.71 -12.64
CA LEU A 495 22.74 -19.59 -13.18
C LEU A 495 21.96 -19.90 -14.48
N CYS A 496 21.44 -21.12 -14.65
CA CYS A 496 20.37 -21.41 -15.61
C CYS A 496 19.02 -21.43 -14.90
N THR A 497 18.29 -20.31 -14.91
CA THR A 497 16.99 -20.20 -14.23
C THR A 497 15.80 -20.75 -15.02
N HIS A 498 15.99 -21.33 -16.20
CA HIS A 498 14.89 -21.98 -16.94
C HIS A 498 15.34 -23.28 -17.63
N GLY A 499 15.51 -24.36 -16.86
CA GLY A 499 15.45 -25.75 -17.34
C GLY A 499 16.65 -26.65 -16.99
N PRO A 500 16.46 -27.98 -16.77
CA PRO A 500 17.48 -28.93 -16.28
C PRO A 500 18.56 -29.24 -17.34
N PRO A 501 19.73 -29.84 -16.98
CA PRO A 501 20.86 -29.98 -17.89
C PRO A 501 20.56 -31.02 -18.96
N CYS A 502 20.90 -30.73 -20.22
CA CYS A 502 20.63 -31.67 -21.29
C CYS A 502 21.57 -32.88 -21.22
N ALA A 503 21.02 -34.09 -21.21
CA ALA A 503 21.78 -35.34 -21.32
C ALA A 503 22.54 -35.46 -22.67
N GLU A 504 23.54 -36.33 -22.72
CA GLU A 504 24.35 -36.61 -23.92
C GLU A 504 23.43 -36.93 -25.13
N GLY A 505 23.53 -36.11 -26.20
CA GLY A 505 22.67 -36.19 -27.38
C GLY A 505 21.60 -35.10 -27.53
N LEU A 506 21.65 -34.01 -26.76
CA LEU A 506 20.71 -32.87 -26.81
C LEU A 506 21.46 -31.49 -26.88
N VAL A 507 20.85 -30.44 -27.45
CA VAL A 507 21.33 -29.04 -27.61
C VAL A 507 20.22 -28.04 -27.21
N CYS A 508 20.56 -26.90 -26.61
CA CYS A 508 19.59 -25.88 -26.17
C CYS A 508 19.11 -24.95 -27.32
N ASP A 509 17.79 -24.76 -27.46
CA ASP A 509 17.18 -23.83 -28.43
C ASP A 509 17.01 -22.42 -27.80
N PRO A 510 17.62 -21.36 -28.38
CA PRO A 510 17.59 -20.02 -27.82
C PRO A 510 16.24 -19.28 -27.97
N THR A 511 15.22 -19.89 -28.61
CA THR A 511 13.87 -19.31 -28.67
C THR A 511 12.94 -19.78 -27.55
N SER A 512 13.25 -20.93 -26.93
CA SER A 512 12.32 -21.64 -26.05
C SER A 512 12.89 -22.02 -24.69
N ASP A 513 14.19 -21.79 -24.47
CA ASP A 513 14.90 -22.06 -23.20
C ASP A 513 14.74 -23.55 -22.75
N LYS A 514 14.99 -24.47 -23.69
CA LYS A 514 14.90 -25.94 -23.51
C LYS A 514 16.00 -26.70 -24.22
N CYS A 515 16.32 -27.89 -23.69
CA CYS A 515 17.19 -28.92 -24.27
C CYS A 515 16.49 -29.81 -25.30
N GLU A 516 16.95 -29.81 -26.55
CA GLU A 516 16.35 -30.57 -27.67
C GLU A 516 17.30 -31.63 -28.26
N PRO A 517 16.83 -32.79 -28.75
CA PRO A 517 17.69 -33.84 -29.30
C PRO A 517 18.48 -33.43 -30.55
N ASP A 518 19.77 -33.75 -30.56
CA ASP A 518 20.65 -33.63 -31.72
C ASP A 518 20.41 -34.80 -32.69
N CYS A 519 19.26 -34.77 -33.34
CA CYS A 519 18.84 -35.78 -34.30
C CYS A 519 19.29 -35.44 -35.73
N ARG A 520 20.61 -35.25 -35.86
CA ARG A 520 21.42 -35.77 -36.98
C ARG A 520 21.39 -37.30 -37.07
N LEU A 521 20.29 -37.94 -36.67
CA LEU A 521 20.12 -39.39 -36.63
C LEU A 521 18.78 -39.78 -37.25
N ASP A 522 18.79 -39.88 -38.58
CA ASP A 522 17.83 -40.67 -39.34
C ASP A 522 17.89 -42.13 -38.86
N HIS A 523 16.72 -42.77 -38.77
CA HIS A 523 16.64 -44.22 -38.64
C HIS A 523 17.56 -44.91 -39.66
N CYS A 524 18.31 -45.89 -39.15
CA CYS A 524 18.53 -47.18 -39.78
C CYS A 524 18.24 -47.26 -41.29
N ALA A 525 19.15 -46.72 -42.09
CA ALA A 525 19.41 -47.21 -43.43
C ALA A 525 20.74 -47.98 -43.40
N GLN A 526 20.63 -49.24 -42.98
CA GLN A 526 21.44 -50.37 -43.41
C GLN A 526 22.95 -50.31 -43.14
N VAL A 527 23.36 -51.07 -42.13
CA VAL A 527 24.72 -51.62 -42.01
C VAL A 527 25.07 -52.35 -43.30
N LYS A 528 26.18 -51.97 -43.93
CA LYS A 528 27.15 -52.92 -44.49
C LYS A 528 28.46 -52.20 -44.80
N ASP A 529 29.43 -52.44 -43.92
CA ASP A 529 30.80 -52.73 -44.33
C ASP A 529 30.78 -53.54 -45.63
N GLU A 530 31.49 -53.08 -46.67
CA GLU A 530 32.70 -53.78 -47.09
C GLU A 530 33.34 -53.09 -48.29
N ILE A 531 34.59 -52.72 -48.08
CA ILE A 531 35.65 -52.80 -49.08
C ILE A 531 35.61 -54.21 -49.70
N ALA A 532 34.93 -54.34 -50.83
CA ALA A 532 35.19 -55.36 -51.83
C ALA A 532 34.66 -54.92 -53.19
N CYS A 533 35.55 -55.02 -54.18
CA CYS A 533 35.30 -54.99 -55.63
C CYS A 533 34.98 -53.61 -56.20
N LEU A 534 35.97 -52.86 -56.69
CA LEU A 534 36.49 -53.04 -58.06
C LEU A 534 35.35 -53.41 -59.02
N SER A 535 34.92 -52.47 -59.85
CA SER A 535 35.18 -52.55 -61.29
C SER A 535 34.32 -51.55 -62.08
N MET A 536 34.98 -50.93 -63.04
CA MET A 536 34.41 -50.51 -64.33
C MET A 536 33.77 -49.11 -64.44
N SER A 537 34.67 -48.19 -64.80
CA SER A 537 34.80 -47.68 -66.18
C SER A 537 33.81 -46.61 -66.67
N SER A 538 34.34 -45.38 -66.72
CA SER A 538 34.46 -44.50 -67.90
C SER A 538 33.20 -44.16 -68.72
N CYS A 539 32.88 -42.86 -68.80
CA CYS A 539 32.90 -42.12 -70.07
C CYS A 539 32.83 -40.59 -69.87
N TRP A 540 33.92 -39.98 -70.31
CA TRP A 540 34.23 -38.67 -70.92
C TRP A 540 33.18 -37.57 -71.30
N PRO A 541 33.68 -36.33 -71.59
CA PRO A 541 33.08 -35.01 -71.27
C PRO A 541 32.52 -34.26 -72.50
N GLY A 542 31.90 -33.08 -72.30
CA GLY A 542 31.60 -32.20 -73.43
C GLY A 542 31.00 -30.81 -73.15
N TYR A 543 31.89 -29.81 -73.20
CA TYR A 543 31.69 -28.46 -73.78
C TYR A 543 30.90 -27.36 -73.05
N VAL A 544 31.71 -26.38 -72.65
CA VAL A 544 31.43 -24.96 -72.41
C VAL A 544 31.10 -24.27 -73.74
N GLY A 545 30.05 -23.45 -73.75
CA GLY A 545 29.78 -22.50 -74.84
C GLY A 545 28.33 -22.00 -74.90
N LEU A 546 28.08 -20.87 -74.24
CA LEU A 546 27.10 -19.82 -74.57
C LEU A 546 25.76 -20.27 -75.19
N CYS A 547 24.66 -20.16 -74.43
CA CYS A 547 23.43 -19.57 -74.95
C CYS A 547 22.50 -19.05 -73.85
N ASN A 548 22.13 -17.80 -74.04
CA ASN A 548 20.87 -17.16 -73.67
C ASN A 548 19.67 -18.12 -73.84
N CYS A 549 18.77 -18.14 -72.85
CA CYS A 549 17.31 -18.13 -72.96
C CYS A 549 16.65 -18.96 -71.85
N SER A 550 15.74 -18.29 -71.14
CA SER A 550 14.39 -18.75 -70.77
C SER A 550 14.19 -20.26 -70.54
N CYS A 551 13.84 -20.63 -69.31
CA CYS A 551 12.97 -21.79 -69.09
C CYS A 551 11.62 -21.37 -68.50
N PRO A 552 10.56 -21.40 -69.33
CA PRO A 552 9.17 -21.42 -68.92
C PRO A 552 8.79 -22.84 -68.48
N GLY A 553 7.88 -23.01 -67.51
CA GLY A 553 7.37 -24.34 -67.19
C GLY A 553 6.64 -24.40 -65.86
N SER A 554 5.33 -24.57 -65.94
CA SER A 554 4.40 -24.86 -64.85
C SER A 554 4.55 -26.30 -64.35
N ASN A 555 4.64 -26.44 -63.02
CA ASN A 555 4.43 -27.64 -62.19
C ASN A 555 5.38 -28.84 -62.38
N GLY A 556 6.15 -29.18 -61.33
CA GLY A 556 6.70 -30.53 -61.15
C GLY A 556 7.96 -30.63 -60.29
N TYR A 557 7.76 -30.99 -59.01
CA TYR A 557 8.58 -31.79 -58.08
C TYR A 557 10.13 -31.77 -58.04
N GLU A 558 10.59 -31.69 -56.78
CA GLU A 558 11.84 -32.05 -56.09
C GLU A 558 13.07 -32.58 -56.85
N ASN A 559 14.22 -32.09 -56.38
CA ASN A 559 15.59 -32.54 -56.63
C ASN A 559 16.19 -32.17 -58.01
N GLY A 560 16.60 -30.90 -58.13
CA GLY A 560 17.49 -30.44 -59.19
C GLY A 560 18.34 -29.27 -58.70
N GLY A 561 19.61 -29.55 -58.38
CA GLY A 561 20.56 -28.57 -57.87
C GLY A 561 20.93 -27.48 -58.89
N CYS A 562 21.01 -26.24 -58.39
CA CYS A 562 21.76 -25.16 -59.03
C CYS A 562 23.04 -24.92 -58.22
N GLU A 563 23.98 -25.85 -58.29
CA GLU A 563 25.34 -25.65 -57.82
C GLU A 563 26.06 -24.78 -58.88
N GLY A 564 26.35 -23.51 -58.55
CA GLY A 564 27.16 -22.63 -59.41
C GLY A 564 26.59 -21.25 -59.79
N CYS A 565 25.50 -20.76 -59.18
CA CYS A 565 25.14 -19.35 -59.33
C CYS A 565 25.94 -18.47 -58.34
N PRO A 566 26.57 -17.35 -58.79
CA PRO A 566 27.20 -16.41 -57.88
C PRO A 566 26.17 -15.81 -56.92
N ARG A 567 26.58 -15.62 -55.66
CA ARG A 567 25.78 -15.16 -54.51
C ARG A 567 25.05 -13.82 -54.70
N GLU A 568 25.31 -13.11 -55.79
CA GLU A 568 24.77 -11.79 -56.12
C GLU A 568 23.38 -11.83 -56.79
N CYS A 569 22.88 -13.03 -57.15
CA CYS A 569 21.53 -13.21 -57.72
C CYS A 569 20.44 -13.58 -56.68
N PHE A 570 20.74 -13.61 -55.38
CA PHE A 570 19.73 -13.75 -54.33
C PHE A 570 19.42 -12.39 -53.69
N GLN A 571 18.58 -11.60 -54.35
CA GLN A 571 17.74 -10.64 -53.63
C GLN A 571 16.61 -11.44 -52.98
N PHE A 572 16.59 -11.51 -51.65
CA PHE A 572 15.44 -12.04 -50.91
C PHE A 572 14.24 -11.11 -51.17
N ALA A 573 13.30 -11.58 -51.98
CA ALA A 573 11.95 -11.04 -52.05
C ALA A 573 11.20 -11.50 -50.80
N ALA A 574 11.26 -10.70 -49.72
CA ALA A 574 10.59 -11.00 -48.46
C ALA A 574 9.13 -10.50 -48.48
N CYS A 575 8.27 -11.10 -49.31
CA CYS A 575 6.81 -11.11 -49.12
C CYS A 575 6.19 -12.10 -50.13
N ILE A 576 6.50 -13.41 -50.01
CA ILE A 576 5.74 -14.46 -50.71
C ILE A 576 5.41 -15.58 -49.73
N GLY A 577 4.17 -15.58 -49.24
CA GLY A 577 3.56 -16.71 -48.51
C GLY A 577 3.02 -16.38 -47.11
N GLY A 578 2.18 -15.36 -46.98
CA GLY A 578 1.47 -15.04 -45.73
C GLY A 578 1.89 -13.69 -45.17
N TYR A 579 0.94 -12.76 -45.07
CA TYR A 579 1.14 -11.36 -44.66
C TYR A 579 1.56 -11.20 -43.19
N SER A 580 2.77 -11.60 -42.80
CA SER A 580 3.24 -11.36 -41.42
C SER A 580 4.68 -10.88 -41.40
N CYS A 581 4.86 -9.59 -41.10
CA CYS A 581 6.09 -9.05 -40.53
C CYS A 581 6.08 -9.28 -39.00
N TRP A 582 7.21 -9.01 -38.33
CA TRP A 582 7.33 -9.11 -36.87
C TRP A 582 6.39 -8.09 -36.19
N ALA A 583 6.02 -8.33 -34.93
CA ALA A 583 5.09 -7.47 -34.20
C ALA A 583 5.58 -6.00 -34.19
N GLY A 584 4.80 -5.09 -34.80
CA GLY A 584 5.12 -3.66 -34.94
C GLY A 584 5.50 -3.21 -36.36
N GLU A 585 5.55 -4.11 -37.34
CA GLU A 585 5.91 -3.78 -38.73
C GLU A 585 4.79 -4.06 -39.74
N ILE A 586 4.74 -3.28 -40.82
CA ILE A 586 3.78 -3.43 -41.93
C ILE A 586 4.56 -3.67 -43.24
N CYS A 587 4.20 -4.71 -44.02
CA CYS A 587 4.82 -4.96 -45.33
C CYS A 587 4.34 -3.88 -46.32
N ASP A 588 5.26 -3.04 -46.80
CA ASP A 588 4.97 -2.08 -47.86
C ASP A 588 4.74 -2.85 -49.18
N SER A 589 3.50 -2.82 -49.66
CA SER A 589 3.07 -3.51 -50.87
C SER A 589 3.81 -3.10 -52.16
N ALA A 590 4.45 -1.92 -52.19
CA ALA A 590 5.18 -1.44 -53.35
C ALA A 590 6.64 -1.92 -53.38
N SER A 591 7.27 -2.07 -52.21
CA SER A 591 8.69 -2.42 -52.09
C SER A 591 8.96 -3.86 -51.62
N GLY A 592 7.98 -4.49 -50.95
CA GLY A 592 8.13 -5.84 -50.39
C GLY A 592 9.07 -5.88 -49.18
N ILE A 593 9.19 -4.77 -48.45
CA ILE A 593 10.05 -4.62 -47.26
C ILE A 593 9.14 -4.33 -46.05
N CYS A 594 9.41 -5.01 -44.93
CA CYS A 594 8.76 -4.69 -43.66
C CYS A 594 9.28 -3.34 -43.14
N GLN A 595 8.37 -2.39 -42.93
CA GLN A 595 8.69 -1.09 -42.34
C GLN A 595 8.11 -1.04 -40.93
N THR A 596 8.94 -0.60 -39.98
CA THR A 596 8.49 -0.24 -38.63
C THR A 596 7.44 0.85 -38.76
N SER A 597 6.24 0.57 -38.26
CA SER A 597 5.14 1.55 -38.26
C SER A 597 5.60 2.78 -37.48
N GLY A 598 5.95 3.86 -38.18
CA GLY A 598 6.34 5.16 -37.62
C GLY A 598 5.17 5.92 -37.00
N THR A 599 4.34 5.25 -36.21
CA THR A 599 3.38 5.91 -35.34
C THR A 599 4.04 6.08 -33.98
N CYS A 600 4.45 7.31 -33.72
CA CYS A 600 4.80 7.75 -32.37
C CYS A 600 3.62 7.53 -31.42
N LEU A 601 3.92 7.32 -30.14
CA LEU A 601 2.95 7.10 -29.07
C LEU A 601 2.29 8.41 -28.66
N ARG A 602 0.98 8.36 -28.45
CA ARG A 602 0.13 9.50 -28.06
C ARG A 602 0.15 9.71 -26.55
N ALA A 603 -0.41 10.83 -26.09
CA ALA A 603 -0.54 11.12 -24.66
C ALA A 603 -1.31 10.00 -23.95
N GLY A 604 -0.78 9.53 -22.82
CA GLY A 604 -1.32 8.41 -22.03
C GLY A 604 -0.94 7.01 -22.53
N GLU A 605 -0.29 6.85 -23.68
CA GLU A 605 0.21 5.55 -24.13
C GLU A 605 1.53 5.18 -23.44
N THR A 606 1.61 3.94 -22.95
CA THR A 606 2.78 3.42 -22.20
C THR A 606 3.68 2.56 -23.09
N TYR A 607 4.97 2.52 -22.79
CA TYR A 607 5.91 1.58 -23.40
C TYR A 607 7.02 1.16 -22.44
N GLU A 608 7.58 -0.04 -22.65
CA GLU A 608 8.69 -0.58 -21.88
C GLU A 608 9.94 -0.64 -22.77
N SER A 609 10.90 0.25 -22.54
CA SER A 609 12.13 0.34 -23.33
C SER A 609 13.17 1.21 -22.62
N PHE A 610 14.43 0.77 -22.61
CA PHE A 610 15.55 1.63 -22.21
C PHE A 610 15.85 2.75 -23.23
N ASP A 611 15.41 2.58 -24.47
CA ASP A 611 15.50 3.61 -25.51
C ASP A 611 14.19 4.38 -25.62
N THR A 612 14.22 5.61 -25.11
CA THR A 612 13.10 6.56 -25.07
C THR A 612 13.06 7.50 -26.28
N GLN A 613 14.10 7.49 -27.12
CA GLN A 613 14.23 8.49 -28.20
C GLN A 613 13.18 8.26 -29.30
N ASN A 614 12.44 9.33 -29.64
CA ASN A 614 11.41 9.34 -30.69
C ASN A 614 10.27 8.31 -30.51
N ARG A 615 10.05 7.84 -29.28
CA ARG A 615 8.92 6.95 -28.95
C ARG A 615 7.62 7.73 -28.85
N CYS A 616 7.64 8.90 -28.20
CA CYS A 616 6.49 9.78 -28.06
C CYS A 616 6.31 10.72 -29.25
N CYS A 617 5.07 11.12 -29.53
CA CYS A 617 4.77 12.06 -30.61
C CYS A 617 5.37 13.45 -30.36
N PRO A 618 5.65 14.25 -31.41
CA PRO A 618 6.17 15.60 -31.24
C PRO A 618 5.30 16.43 -30.30
N GLY A 619 5.91 16.99 -29.25
CA GLY A 619 5.21 17.74 -28.20
C GLY A 619 4.91 16.93 -26.93
N LEU A 620 5.23 15.64 -26.93
CA LEU A 620 5.13 14.76 -25.76
C LEU A 620 6.52 14.32 -25.30
N GLU A 621 6.70 14.21 -24.00
CA GLU A 621 7.90 13.69 -23.37
C GLU A 621 7.60 12.35 -22.67
N PRO A 622 8.54 11.39 -22.71
CA PRO A 622 8.40 10.15 -21.95
C PRO A 622 8.70 10.41 -20.47
N ILE A 623 7.67 10.28 -19.63
CA ILE A 623 7.79 10.35 -18.17
C ILE A 623 7.69 8.92 -17.59
N SER A 624 8.38 8.65 -16.48
CA SER A 624 8.34 7.32 -15.86
C SER A 624 6.94 7.00 -15.34
N GLU A 625 6.49 5.74 -15.42
CA GLU A 625 5.21 5.30 -14.84
C GLU A 625 5.29 5.23 -13.31
N ALA A 626 5.40 6.38 -12.63
CA ALA A 626 5.38 6.45 -11.18
C ALA A 626 3.95 6.47 -10.65
N ARG A 627 3.68 5.76 -9.55
CA ARG A 627 2.39 5.78 -8.86
C ARG A 627 2.52 6.50 -7.52
N ALA A 628 1.58 7.38 -7.22
CA ALA A 628 1.46 7.96 -5.90
C ALA A 628 0.73 6.96 -4.98
N ASP A 629 1.35 6.60 -3.87
CA ASP A 629 0.69 5.83 -2.80
C ASP A 629 0.64 6.65 -1.50
N ASN A 630 0.14 6.03 -0.42
CA ASN A 630 0.04 6.68 0.89
C ASN A 630 1.41 6.96 1.55
N ALA A 631 2.49 6.34 1.06
CA ALA A 631 3.84 6.43 1.63
C ALA A 631 4.81 7.29 0.79
N GLY A 632 4.47 7.63 -0.45
CA GLY A 632 5.30 8.44 -1.33
C GLY A 632 5.02 8.22 -2.82
N CYS A 633 6.11 8.14 -3.59
CA CYS A 633 6.12 7.88 -5.02
C CYS A 633 6.79 6.52 -5.28
N ALA A 634 6.01 5.55 -5.74
CA ALA A 634 6.49 4.22 -6.06
C ALA A 634 6.76 4.11 -7.56
N PHE A 635 7.94 3.59 -7.92
CA PHE A 635 8.33 3.34 -9.31
C PHE A 635 8.34 1.83 -9.55
N PRO A 636 7.76 1.33 -10.65
CA PRO A 636 7.85 -0.09 -11.00
C PRO A 636 9.30 -0.44 -11.35
N ASN A 637 9.70 -1.69 -11.09
CA ASN A 637 11.05 -2.21 -11.40
C ASN A 637 11.27 -2.48 -12.91
N CYS A 638 10.47 -1.87 -13.80
CA CYS A 638 10.61 -1.93 -15.25
C CYS A 638 10.97 -0.55 -15.81
N PRO A 639 11.66 -0.46 -16.96
CA PRO A 639 11.85 0.78 -17.71
C PRO A 639 10.55 1.19 -18.42
N CYS A 640 9.48 1.36 -17.63
CA CYS A 640 8.12 1.69 -18.08
C CYS A 640 7.94 3.21 -18.11
N TYR A 641 7.56 3.72 -19.28
CA TYR A 641 7.33 5.13 -19.54
C TYR A 641 5.92 5.35 -20.07
N VAL A 642 5.35 6.53 -19.82
CA VAL A 642 4.14 7.04 -20.45
C VAL A 642 4.47 8.32 -21.20
N CYS A 643 3.91 8.50 -22.40
CA CYS A 643 4.04 9.76 -23.13
C CYS A 643 3.07 10.78 -22.56
N SER A 644 3.55 11.95 -22.14
CA SER A 644 2.74 13.04 -21.57
C SER A 644 3.25 14.40 -22.06
N ASP A 645 2.38 15.40 -22.11
CA ASP A 645 2.74 16.80 -22.36
C ASP A 645 2.94 17.60 -21.07
N CYS A 646 3.52 16.95 -20.06
CA CYS A 646 3.81 17.53 -18.76
C CYS A 646 4.43 18.95 -18.85
N GLY A 647 3.94 19.86 -18.04
CA GLY A 647 4.20 21.30 -18.08
C GLY A 647 3.15 22.11 -18.85
N ASN A 648 2.01 21.51 -19.24
CA ASN A 648 0.92 22.20 -19.94
C ASN A 648 -0.03 22.97 -19.00
N GLY A 649 0.11 22.78 -17.68
CA GLY A 649 -0.71 23.37 -16.62
C GLY A 649 -2.01 22.62 -16.29
N THR A 650 -2.23 21.41 -16.83
CA THR A 650 -3.44 20.60 -16.66
C THR A 650 -3.07 19.17 -16.26
N CYS A 651 -3.44 18.76 -15.04
CA CYS A 651 -3.19 17.40 -14.58
C CYS A 651 -4.16 16.37 -15.20
N GLU A 652 -3.66 15.54 -16.10
CA GLU A 652 -4.43 14.47 -16.73
C GLU A 652 -4.46 13.22 -15.86
N SER A 653 -5.37 13.21 -14.87
CA SER A 653 -5.46 12.22 -13.77
C SER A 653 -5.45 10.72 -14.14
N ALA A 654 -5.62 10.37 -15.42
CA ALA A 654 -5.58 8.99 -15.89
C ALA A 654 -4.15 8.44 -16.06
N TRP A 655 -3.13 9.30 -16.25
CA TRP A 655 -1.73 8.88 -16.39
C TRP A 655 -0.72 9.87 -15.77
N GLU A 656 -1.14 11.09 -15.44
CA GLU A 656 -0.32 12.07 -14.72
C GLU A 656 -0.69 12.10 -13.24
N ASN A 657 0.33 12.23 -12.41
CA ASN A 657 0.20 12.41 -10.98
C ASN A 657 1.42 13.16 -10.42
N ARG A 658 1.40 13.46 -9.12
CA ARG A 658 2.47 14.22 -8.45
C ARG A 658 3.86 13.59 -8.57
N CYS A 659 3.96 12.30 -8.88
CA CYS A 659 5.20 11.55 -8.92
C CYS A 659 5.85 11.49 -10.30
N ASN A 660 5.07 11.62 -11.38
CA ASN A 660 5.59 11.57 -12.75
C ASN A 660 5.37 12.86 -13.55
N CYS A 661 4.49 13.76 -13.11
CA CYS A 661 4.30 15.08 -13.69
C CYS A 661 3.99 16.12 -12.61
N ALA A 662 5.01 16.50 -11.84
CA ALA A 662 4.84 17.38 -10.69
C ALA A 662 4.50 18.82 -11.08
N GLU A 663 4.82 19.23 -12.30
CA GLU A 663 4.57 20.57 -12.84
C GLU A 663 3.07 20.85 -12.99
N ASP A 664 2.29 19.85 -13.40
CA ASP A 664 0.86 20.00 -13.68
C ASP A 664 -0.04 19.44 -12.57
N CYS A 665 0.43 18.44 -11.82
CA CYS A 665 -0.37 17.69 -10.85
C CYS A 665 -0.23 18.11 -9.38
N VAL A 666 0.22 19.33 -9.09
CA VAL A 666 0.27 19.85 -7.71
C VAL A 666 -1.16 20.01 -7.16
N GLY A 667 -1.53 19.16 -6.19
CA GLY A 667 -2.79 19.28 -5.43
C GLY A 667 -3.99 18.49 -5.97
N PHE A 668 -3.83 17.68 -7.02
CA PHE A 668 -4.95 17.00 -7.70
C PHE A 668 -5.34 15.62 -7.12
N GLN A 669 -4.46 14.98 -6.34
CA GLN A 669 -4.78 13.70 -5.67
C GLN A 669 -5.00 13.91 -4.18
N THR A 670 -6.11 13.35 -3.69
CA THR A 670 -6.69 13.53 -2.37
C THR A 670 -5.68 13.52 -1.22
N CYS A 671 -5.39 14.70 -0.66
CA CYS A 671 -5.13 14.80 0.77
C CYS A 671 -6.43 14.40 1.48
N ARG A 672 -6.58 13.13 1.88
CA ARG A 672 -7.66 12.74 2.79
C ARG A 672 -7.44 13.45 4.12
N ALA A 673 -8.19 14.51 4.35
CA ALA A 673 -8.29 15.27 5.59
C ALA A 673 -9.05 14.51 6.70
N ALA A 674 -8.81 13.22 6.86
CA ALA A 674 -9.50 12.42 7.89
C ALA A 674 -8.87 12.55 9.28
N ASN A 675 -7.74 13.26 9.45
CA ASN A 675 -7.04 13.40 10.73
C ASN A 675 -6.51 14.83 11.05
N CYS A 676 -7.14 15.91 10.54
CA CYS A 676 -6.78 17.27 10.97
C CYS A 676 -7.61 17.69 12.20
N ARG A 677 -7.07 17.52 13.41
CA ARG A 677 -7.71 17.99 14.67
C ARG A 677 -7.32 19.40 15.12
N ASN A 678 -6.41 20.11 14.45
CA ASN A 678 -5.92 21.40 14.93
C ASN A 678 -6.24 22.53 13.95
N VAL A 679 -7.28 23.31 14.25
CA VAL A 679 -7.60 24.56 13.56
C VAL A 679 -6.82 25.68 14.25
N ALA A 680 -5.75 26.18 13.64
CA ALA A 680 -4.99 27.30 14.20
C ALA A 680 -5.85 28.58 14.18
N ARG A 681 -6.08 29.20 15.35
CA ARG A 681 -6.81 30.47 15.48
C ARG A 681 -5.97 31.67 15.02
N SER A 682 -4.67 31.60 15.28
CA SER A 682 -3.69 32.61 14.91
C SER A 682 -2.33 31.97 14.75
N TYR A 683 -1.45 32.65 14.02
CA TYR A 683 -0.02 32.38 14.10
C TYR A 683 0.71 33.63 14.54
N PHE A 684 1.80 33.42 15.27
CA PHE A 684 2.70 34.48 15.67
C PHE A 684 4.03 34.31 14.96
N VAL A 685 4.50 35.42 14.42
CA VAL A 685 5.77 35.48 13.70
C VAL A 685 6.75 36.30 14.52
N THR A 686 7.92 35.75 14.74
CA THR A 686 9.04 36.39 15.44
C THR A 686 10.33 36.21 14.64
N GLY A 687 11.35 37.03 14.94
CA GLY A 687 12.64 37.01 14.22
C GLY A 687 12.74 38.06 13.12
N ASP A 688 13.71 37.89 12.22
CA ASP A 688 14.08 38.89 11.19
C ASP A 688 13.30 38.69 9.87
N CYS A 689 11.99 38.55 9.97
CA CYS A 689 11.13 38.30 8.81
C CYS A 689 10.91 39.53 7.94
N SER A 690 10.93 39.33 6.62
CA SER A 690 10.66 40.39 5.66
C SER A 690 9.28 40.98 5.91
N GLY A 691 9.22 42.27 6.28
CA GLY A 691 7.98 42.96 6.60
C GLY A 691 7.64 43.05 8.10
N ILE A 692 8.41 42.38 8.97
CA ILE A 692 8.27 42.48 10.43
C ILE A 692 9.49 43.19 11.01
N PRO A 693 9.34 44.28 11.79
CA PRO A 693 10.48 44.94 12.41
C PRO A 693 11.20 43.99 13.38
N SER A 694 12.53 43.90 13.27
CA SER A 694 13.37 43.04 14.13
C SER A 694 13.06 43.28 15.61
N GLY A 695 12.88 42.18 16.36
CA GLY A 695 12.52 42.21 17.78
C GLY A 695 11.04 42.42 18.10
N THR A 696 10.16 42.36 17.10
CA THR A 696 8.69 42.53 17.29
C THR A 696 7.95 41.23 17.00
N THR A 697 7.03 40.84 17.89
CA THR A 697 6.07 39.77 17.62
C THR A 697 4.84 40.36 16.94
N VAL A 698 4.45 39.80 15.79
CA VAL A 698 3.26 40.23 15.05
C VAL A 698 2.23 39.10 15.04
N TYR A 699 1.00 39.43 15.44
CA TYR A 699 -0.16 38.55 15.34
C TYR A 699 -0.83 38.76 14.00
N LEU A 700 -0.89 37.70 13.20
CA LEU A 700 -1.58 37.73 11.91
C LEU A 700 -2.88 36.93 12.05
N PRO A 701 -4.05 37.59 11.96
CA PRO A 701 -5.33 36.89 12.02
C PRO A 701 -5.51 36.06 10.75
N VAL A 702 -5.94 34.82 10.92
CA VAL A 702 -6.21 33.94 9.77
C VAL A 702 -7.62 34.18 9.26
N ARG A 703 -7.76 34.45 7.96
CA ARG A 703 -9.05 34.31 7.26
C ARG A 703 -9.11 32.90 6.68
N GLN A 704 -9.88 32.02 7.30
CA GLN A 704 -10.18 30.69 6.75
C GLN A 704 -11.50 30.74 5.96
N GLU A 705 -11.47 30.26 4.72
CA GLU A 705 -12.68 29.87 3.99
C GLU A 705 -12.72 28.34 3.96
N GLY A 706 -13.45 27.73 4.90
CA GLY A 706 -13.54 26.27 5.05
C GLY A 706 -12.37 25.64 5.84
N CYS A 707 -12.20 24.32 5.71
CA CYS A 707 -11.17 23.54 6.42
C CYS A 707 -9.77 23.59 5.76
N ALA A 708 -9.59 24.34 4.67
CA ALA A 708 -8.34 24.41 3.94
C ALA A 708 -7.56 25.67 4.33
N LEU A 709 -6.62 25.52 5.25
CA LEU A 709 -5.38 26.30 5.20
C LEU A 709 -4.39 25.46 4.42
N THR A 710 -3.94 25.91 3.25
CA THR A 710 -2.73 25.31 2.69
C THR A 710 -1.55 25.90 3.44
N PHE A 711 -0.63 25.05 3.93
CA PHE A 711 0.60 25.49 4.57
C PHE A 711 1.38 26.49 3.67
N THR A 712 1.22 26.31 2.36
CA THR A 712 1.67 27.18 1.28
C THR A 712 1.16 28.62 1.38
N ASP A 713 -0.09 28.86 1.80
CA ASP A 713 -0.66 30.21 1.94
C ASP A 713 -0.06 30.97 3.15
N VAL A 714 0.19 30.24 4.25
CA VAL A 714 0.86 30.80 5.43
C VAL A 714 2.29 31.18 5.09
N LEU A 715 3.02 30.28 4.42
CA LEU A 715 4.37 30.57 3.94
C LEU A 715 4.38 31.75 2.95
N THR A 716 3.43 31.80 2.01
CA THR A 716 3.34 32.93 1.05
C THR A 716 3.07 34.26 1.75
N THR A 717 2.22 34.25 2.79
CA THR A 717 1.90 35.45 3.56
C THR A 717 3.08 35.92 4.41
N VAL A 718 3.82 35.00 5.03
CA VAL A 718 4.94 35.32 5.92
C VAL A 718 6.22 35.66 5.14
N LEU A 719 6.46 34.97 4.02
CA LEU A 719 7.67 35.09 3.22
C LEU A 719 7.55 36.13 2.10
N GLY A 720 6.32 36.45 1.69
CA GLY A 720 6.04 37.29 0.52
C GLY A 720 6.41 36.61 -0.80
N GLU A 721 6.51 35.28 -0.82
CA GLU A 721 6.85 34.47 -2.00
C GLU A 721 6.34 33.03 -1.86
N LYS A 722 6.16 32.33 -2.98
CA LYS A 722 5.74 30.92 -2.94
C LYS A 722 6.83 30.05 -2.34
N ALA A 723 6.41 29.08 -1.55
CA ALA A 723 7.30 28.11 -0.93
C ALA A 723 6.69 26.71 -0.96
N CYS A 724 7.53 25.69 -1.10
CA CYS A 724 7.16 24.29 -1.05
C CYS A 724 7.72 23.66 0.23
N LEU A 725 6.96 22.73 0.81
CA LEU A 725 7.42 21.88 1.90
C LEU A 725 7.68 20.48 1.33
N ASP A 726 8.90 19.99 1.49
CA ASP A 726 9.26 18.61 1.24
C ASP A 726 9.66 17.99 2.59
N THR A 727 8.83 17.06 3.08
CA THR A 727 8.92 16.52 4.45
C THR A 727 9.08 17.62 5.51
N ASP A 728 10.27 17.75 6.10
CA ASP A 728 10.57 18.73 7.14
C ASP A 728 11.38 19.92 6.60
N VAL A 729 11.54 20.06 5.27
CA VAL A 729 12.39 21.06 4.63
C VAL A 729 11.54 22.02 3.78
N VAL A 730 11.69 23.32 4.04
CA VAL A 730 11.03 24.39 3.27
C VAL A 730 11.97 24.92 2.20
N PHE A 731 11.49 24.97 0.95
CA PHE A 731 12.16 25.60 -0.19
C PHE A 731 11.35 26.78 -0.70
N THR A 732 12.00 27.90 -1.05
CA THR A 732 11.31 29.08 -1.60
C THR A 732 11.79 29.40 -3.02
N GLU A 733 10.97 30.13 -3.80
CA GLU A 733 11.33 30.56 -5.16
C GLU A 733 12.64 31.38 -5.23
N LYS A 734 13.02 32.05 -4.14
CA LYS A 734 14.29 32.80 -4.05
C LYS A 734 15.45 32.01 -3.45
N GLY A 735 15.27 30.69 -3.29
CA GLY A 735 16.31 29.78 -2.84
C GLY A 735 16.58 29.82 -1.33
N CYS A 736 15.61 30.27 -0.51
CA CYS A 736 15.71 30.06 0.93
C CYS A 736 15.49 28.59 1.25
N THR A 737 16.24 28.06 2.20
CA THR A 737 16.09 26.69 2.72
C THR A 737 15.89 26.70 4.22
N GLY A 738 14.95 25.90 4.73
CA GLY A 738 14.65 25.85 6.16
C GLY A 738 14.12 24.52 6.64
N TRP A 739 13.96 24.41 7.95
CA TRP A 739 13.48 23.21 8.64
C TRP A 739 12.18 23.49 9.39
N VAL A 740 11.31 22.50 9.42
CA VAL A 740 10.08 22.45 10.22
C VAL A 740 10.33 21.58 11.44
N HIS A 741 10.17 22.15 12.63
CA HIS A 741 10.26 21.44 13.89
C HIS A 741 8.87 21.37 14.53
N PRO A 742 8.18 20.23 14.46
CA PRO A 742 6.96 20.02 15.23
C PRO A 742 7.32 19.89 16.72
N ILE A 743 6.75 20.75 17.56
CA ILE A 743 6.90 20.69 19.02
C ILE A 743 5.49 20.65 19.62
N GLY A 744 5.00 19.44 19.91
CA GLY A 744 3.64 19.22 20.43
C GLY A 744 2.57 19.65 19.41
N ALA A 745 1.65 20.52 19.83
CA ALA A 745 0.63 21.10 18.95
C ALA A 745 1.11 22.32 18.15
N SER A 746 2.34 22.79 18.41
CA SER A 746 2.94 23.94 17.72
C SER A 746 3.92 23.49 16.64
N ILE A 747 4.00 24.24 15.55
CA ILE A 747 5.00 24.03 14.49
C ILE A 747 5.93 25.23 14.51
N THR A 748 7.23 25.01 14.64
CA THR A 748 8.26 26.06 14.47
C THR A 748 8.95 25.89 13.13
N ILE A 749 8.89 26.90 12.28
CA ILE A 749 9.58 26.90 10.98
C ILE A 749 10.79 27.83 11.07
N SER A 750 11.98 27.34 10.73
CA SER A 750 13.24 28.12 10.71
C SER A 750 13.89 28.02 9.34
N PHE A 751 14.03 29.12 8.60
CA PHE A 751 14.67 29.12 7.28
C PHE A 751 15.81 30.14 7.18
N THR A 752 16.73 29.88 6.25
CA THR A 752 17.89 30.70 5.89
C THR A 752 17.76 31.11 4.43
N CYS A 753 17.75 32.42 4.18
CA CYS A 753 17.67 32.97 2.83
C CYS A 753 19.05 33.42 2.30
N PRO A 754 19.39 33.14 1.04
CA PRO A 754 20.53 33.79 0.40
C PRO A 754 20.23 35.28 0.21
N VAL A 755 21.03 36.13 0.84
CA VAL A 755 20.90 37.59 0.70
C VAL A 755 21.63 38.01 -0.58
N SER A 756 20.99 38.80 -1.43
CA SER A 756 21.60 39.37 -2.64
C SER A 756 22.59 40.53 -2.37
N ASP A 757 22.93 40.79 -1.10
CA ASP A 757 23.79 41.89 -0.65
C ASP A 757 24.98 41.32 0.16
N PRO A 758 26.23 41.80 0.02
CA PRO A 758 27.45 41.12 0.48
C PRO A 758 27.71 41.25 2.00
N SER A 759 26.66 41.26 2.83
CA SER A 759 26.78 41.24 4.29
C SER A 759 26.17 39.94 4.87
N PRO A 760 26.88 39.20 5.74
CA PRO A 760 26.51 37.86 6.18
C PRO A 760 25.51 37.89 7.33
N ALA A 761 24.32 38.43 7.10
CA ALA A 761 23.22 38.33 8.07
C ALA A 761 22.30 37.16 7.67
N ILE A 762 22.52 36.00 8.29
CA ILE A 762 21.53 34.91 8.31
C ILE A 762 20.29 35.47 9.01
N ARG A 763 19.17 35.58 8.29
CA ARG A 763 17.88 35.96 8.88
C ARG A 763 17.17 34.70 9.31
N THR A 764 16.92 34.56 10.61
CA THR A 764 16.09 33.49 11.15
C THR A 764 14.70 34.04 11.41
N CYS A 765 13.72 33.38 10.82
CA CYS A 765 12.31 33.59 11.09
C CYS A 765 11.78 32.42 11.89
N GLN A 766 10.87 32.70 12.82
CA GLN A 766 10.13 31.69 13.56
C GLN A 766 8.64 31.99 13.41
N VAL A 767 7.92 31.04 12.82
CA VAL A 767 6.46 31.03 12.78
C VAL A 767 6.02 29.98 13.77
N MET A 768 5.11 30.34 14.66
CA MET A 768 4.48 29.41 15.60
C MET A 768 2.96 29.43 15.41
N LEU A 769 2.38 28.24 15.30
CA LEU A 769 0.94 28.02 15.19
C LEU A 769 0.34 27.87 16.59
N ASP A 770 -0.69 28.68 16.87
CA ASP A 770 -1.49 28.60 18.09
C ASP A 770 -2.86 28.00 17.74
N ASP A 771 -3.13 26.80 18.25
CA ASP A 771 -4.40 26.09 18.10
C ASP A 771 -5.48 26.59 19.07
N GLY A 772 -5.12 27.50 19.99
CA GLY A 772 -6.01 28.08 20.98
C GLY A 772 -6.39 27.13 22.12
N ILE A 773 -5.64 26.05 22.33
CA ILE A 773 -5.81 25.12 23.45
C ILE A 773 -4.69 25.36 24.48
N ASP A 774 -4.84 26.44 25.25
CA ASP A 774 -4.22 26.62 26.56
C ASP A 774 -5.28 26.46 27.67
#